data_AF-A0A7V4Y0Q0-F1
#
_entry.id   AF-A0A7V4Y0Q0-F1
#
_cell.length_a   1.000
_cell.length_b   1.000
_cell.length_c   1.000
_cell.angle_alpha   90.00
_cell.angle_beta   90.00
_cell.angle_gamma   90.00
#
_symmetry.space_group_name_H-M   'P 1'
#
loop_
_entity.id
_entity.type
_entity.pdbx_description
1 polymer ?
#
loop_
_entity_poly.entity_id
_entity_poly.type
_entity_poly.pdbx_seq_one_letter_code
_entity_poly.pdbx_strand_id
1 'polypeptide(L)'
;MAPGYAGKILRIDLTKKSISTIDTEKYEEFGGGHGIASAIFWDLVADQLPFDAFDPRNPIIIMAGPLSGVLVPAGGGRCEVQGLGPQGYPIEWYTRSNFGGRFSAQLKYAGWDGVVIEGASRDPVWVNIVNDHVTIENAKMLWGLDVIETQEEIARRVIPNFKFGEWALLDDNYTTQVPAMLCTGPAGENMVRFASLVHGAGSGAGQGGFGAVFGSKKLKAVSVIGTGAVTIADPKALVEARLWYRRFQWNPDNPRDPEMMKPGFGLFNFAPGGGNVTNRSIPLEPARFAACASCTKACRQKLAGGIGNESTCADTIFAAALQGTRKDKEKATDLLQGYSLNAFHMPGIMSYINALYKQGLLGPGKKIDCDLPMHLAGKPEFYQAVMRKVAMREGIGDILANGLPRAAEAWGRYQEDTSSGLLNVPYWGYTEHYDARLQVEWSYATLLGDRDINGHGFNHPIHWMPESMIRAKMDPYWPADKMVEIISSKMIPYAGDPFMLDYSEGPTGIYSEHKVKQVAWYRHYNSFFLDSVLFCDWMWPLFITPTSPDKLGPTPEGEVRFFNAVTGKKATFADLMEIGRKIWNLDRAIWVLQGRHRNMEVFANYVYNVPTKAPYTLPIYEKGKWSFSTNVGRTLDREKFEQWKTKFYEFEGWNPTNGWPKRGTLESLGLKKVADTL
;
A
#
# COMPACT_ATOMS: atom_id res chain seq x y z
N MET A 1 -29.06 -5.79 -8.36
CA MET A 1 -27.76 -5.23 -7.92
C MET A 1 -27.46 -5.80 -6.55
N ALA A 2 -26.33 -6.50 -6.40
CA ALA A 2 -25.92 -7.03 -5.10
C ALA A 2 -25.61 -5.86 -4.13
N PRO A 3 -26.08 -5.91 -2.87
CA PRO A 3 -25.74 -4.89 -1.87
C PRO A 3 -24.23 -4.72 -1.69
N GLY A 4 -23.79 -3.50 -1.39
CA GLY A 4 -22.38 -3.13 -1.36
C GLY A 4 -21.76 -2.82 -2.73
N TYR A 5 -22.41 -3.19 -3.84
CA TYR A 5 -21.96 -2.91 -5.21
C TYR A 5 -22.83 -1.86 -5.90
N ALA A 6 -22.24 -1.10 -6.82
CA ALA A 6 -22.98 -0.20 -7.71
C ALA A 6 -23.43 -0.92 -9.00
N GLY A 7 -22.88 -2.11 -9.26
CA GLY A 7 -23.31 -3.03 -10.31
C GLY A 7 -22.63 -2.84 -11.66
N LYS A 8 -21.88 -1.74 -11.85
CA LYS A 8 -21.18 -1.43 -13.09
C LYS A 8 -19.80 -0.82 -12.86
N ILE A 9 -18.89 -1.11 -13.77
CA ILE A 9 -17.50 -0.63 -13.82
C ILE A 9 -17.33 0.16 -15.11
N LEU A 10 -16.75 1.34 -15.01
CA LEU A 10 -16.50 2.23 -16.15
C LEU A 10 -15.29 1.72 -16.94
N ARG A 11 -15.41 1.60 -18.27
CA ARG A 11 -14.30 1.21 -19.16
C ARG A 11 -14.05 2.31 -20.19
N ILE A 12 -12.82 2.79 -20.25
CA ILE A 12 -12.39 3.91 -21.10
C ILE A 12 -11.21 3.47 -21.97
N ASP A 13 -11.35 3.60 -23.28
CA ASP A 13 -10.24 3.45 -24.24
C ASP A 13 -9.81 4.85 -24.70
N LEU A 14 -8.63 5.29 -24.25
CA LEU A 14 -8.11 6.63 -24.55
C LEU A 14 -7.66 6.79 -26.00
N THR A 15 -7.31 5.70 -26.67
CA THR A 15 -6.91 5.70 -28.08
C THR A 15 -8.15 5.93 -28.96
N LYS A 16 -9.23 5.20 -28.69
CA LYS A 16 -10.49 5.29 -29.43
C LYS A 16 -11.42 6.39 -28.92
N LYS A 17 -11.11 6.96 -27.75
CA LYS A 17 -11.95 7.91 -27.00
C LYS A 17 -13.37 7.36 -26.76
N SER A 18 -13.48 6.06 -26.50
CA SER A 18 -14.75 5.39 -26.25
C SER A 18 -14.95 5.13 -24.76
N ILE A 19 -16.19 5.30 -24.31
CA ILE A 19 -16.63 5.04 -22.94
C ILE A 19 -17.67 3.92 -23.01
N SER A 20 -17.50 2.90 -22.17
CA SER A 20 -18.36 1.73 -22.09
C SER A 20 -18.42 1.23 -20.65
N THR A 21 -19.15 0.14 -20.42
CA THR A 21 -19.36 -0.43 -19.09
C THR A 21 -19.02 -1.93 -19.07
N ILE A 22 -18.59 -2.40 -17.91
CA ILE A 22 -18.41 -3.80 -17.57
C ILE A 22 -19.34 -4.10 -16.39
N ASP A 23 -20.12 -5.18 -16.47
CA ASP A 23 -20.98 -5.59 -15.37
C ASP A 23 -20.14 -6.13 -14.20
N THR A 24 -20.37 -5.59 -13.00
CA THR A 24 -19.64 -6.00 -11.79
C THR A 24 -19.93 -7.46 -11.42
N GLU A 25 -21.16 -7.93 -11.66
CA GLU A 25 -21.62 -9.28 -11.33
C GLU A 25 -20.71 -10.38 -11.89
N LYS A 26 -20.12 -10.14 -13.08
CA LYS A 26 -19.19 -11.07 -13.72
C LYS A 26 -17.95 -11.39 -12.86
N TYR A 27 -17.55 -10.48 -11.97
CA TYR A 27 -16.35 -10.60 -11.16
C TYR A 27 -16.61 -10.57 -9.65
N GLU A 28 -17.88 -10.51 -9.22
CA GLU A 28 -18.25 -10.33 -7.81
C GLU A 28 -17.72 -11.44 -6.88
N GLU A 29 -17.49 -12.64 -7.42
CA GLU A 29 -16.90 -13.76 -6.69
C GLU A 29 -15.48 -13.48 -6.16
N PHE A 30 -14.78 -12.50 -6.72
CA PHE A 30 -13.47 -12.04 -6.25
C PHE A 30 -13.56 -10.94 -5.18
N GLY A 31 -14.76 -10.63 -4.69
CA GLY A 31 -14.99 -9.63 -3.66
C GLY A 31 -15.04 -8.21 -4.23
N GLY A 32 -13.90 -7.56 -4.42
CA GLY A 32 -13.85 -6.14 -4.83
C GLY A 32 -12.41 -5.73 -5.11
N GLY A 33 -12.14 -4.42 -5.17
CA GLY A 33 -10.79 -3.88 -5.14
C GLY A 33 -9.81 -4.69 -6.00
N HIS A 34 -8.79 -5.24 -5.35
CA HIS A 34 -7.75 -6.07 -5.95
C HIS A 34 -8.25 -7.32 -6.66
N GLY A 35 -9.14 -8.12 -6.06
CA GLY A 35 -9.63 -9.35 -6.66
C GLY A 35 -10.36 -9.13 -7.98
N ILE A 36 -11.29 -8.16 -8.02
CA ILE A 36 -12.01 -7.80 -9.25
C ILE A 36 -11.04 -7.25 -10.30
N ALA A 37 -10.15 -6.35 -9.91
CA ALA A 37 -9.21 -5.74 -10.84
C ALA A 37 -8.19 -6.75 -11.41
N SER A 38 -7.81 -7.78 -10.65
CA SER A 38 -6.97 -8.89 -11.12
C SER A 38 -7.70 -9.80 -12.11
N ALA A 39 -8.98 -10.11 -11.86
CA ALA A 39 -9.80 -10.88 -12.79
C ALA A 39 -10.08 -10.12 -14.10
N ILE A 40 -10.30 -8.80 -14.03
CA ILE A 40 -10.43 -7.96 -15.21
C ILE A 40 -9.11 -7.88 -15.99
N PHE A 41 -7.97 -7.68 -15.30
CA PHE A 41 -6.67 -7.66 -15.95
C PHE A 41 -6.43 -8.98 -16.70
N TRP A 42 -6.71 -10.10 -16.05
CA TRP A 42 -6.61 -11.43 -16.66
C TRP A 42 -7.44 -11.52 -17.95
N ASP A 43 -8.73 -11.18 -17.86
CA ASP A 43 -9.66 -11.30 -18.97
C ASP A 43 -9.36 -10.36 -20.15
N LEU A 44 -8.72 -9.22 -19.90
CA LEU A 44 -8.42 -8.24 -20.94
C LEU A 44 -7.08 -8.49 -21.65
N VAL A 45 -6.04 -8.90 -20.91
CA VAL A 45 -4.66 -8.85 -21.44
C VAL A 45 -3.74 -10.01 -21.04
N ALA A 46 -4.17 -10.99 -20.22
CA ALA A 46 -3.25 -12.05 -19.79
C ALA A 46 -2.68 -12.87 -20.96
N ASP A 47 -3.51 -13.18 -21.97
CA ASP A 47 -3.12 -13.93 -23.17
C ASP A 47 -2.13 -13.19 -24.10
N GLN A 48 -1.87 -11.91 -23.81
CA GLN A 48 -0.95 -11.05 -24.56
C GLN A 48 0.37 -10.81 -23.82
N LEU A 49 0.52 -11.30 -22.57
CA LEU A 49 1.74 -11.13 -21.80
C LEU A 49 2.90 -11.96 -22.38
N PRO A 50 4.16 -11.51 -22.23
CA PRO A 50 4.58 -10.26 -21.57
C PRO A 50 4.61 -9.04 -22.51
N PHE A 51 4.41 -7.85 -21.92
CA PHE A 51 4.69 -6.55 -22.54
C PHE A 51 5.09 -5.53 -21.45
N ASP A 52 5.64 -4.38 -21.85
CA ASP A 52 6.16 -3.36 -20.93
C ASP A 52 5.04 -2.52 -20.27
N ALA A 53 5.28 -1.96 -19.09
CA ALA A 53 4.29 -1.19 -18.35
C ALA A 53 3.85 0.11 -19.03
N PHE A 54 4.67 0.65 -19.94
CA PHE A 54 4.31 1.83 -20.73
C PHE A 54 3.56 1.51 -22.03
N ASP A 55 3.38 0.24 -22.37
CA ASP A 55 2.61 -0.17 -23.54
C ASP A 55 1.14 0.30 -23.42
N PRO A 56 0.52 0.84 -24.48
CA PRO A 56 -0.89 1.23 -24.47
C PRO A 56 -1.86 0.11 -24.07
N ARG A 57 -1.49 -1.16 -24.29
CA ARG A 57 -2.26 -2.33 -23.86
C ARG A 57 -2.35 -2.47 -22.34
N ASN A 58 -1.36 -1.98 -21.58
CA ASN A 58 -1.38 -2.07 -20.11
C ASN A 58 -2.61 -1.34 -19.57
N PRO A 59 -3.62 -2.04 -19.00
CA PRO A 59 -4.73 -1.36 -18.39
C PRO A 59 -4.31 -0.80 -17.03
N ILE A 60 -4.79 0.39 -16.69
CA ILE A 60 -4.80 0.85 -15.31
C ILE A 60 -6.21 0.73 -14.75
N ILE A 61 -6.34 -0.05 -13.69
CA ILE A 61 -7.63 -0.41 -13.10
C ILE A 61 -7.69 0.20 -11.70
N ILE A 62 -8.61 1.14 -11.50
CA ILE A 62 -8.87 1.79 -10.23
C ILE A 62 -10.18 1.22 -9.67
N MET A 63 -10.13 0.56 -8.52
CA MET A 63 -11.25 -0.25 -8.05
C MET A 63 -11.62 0.05 -6.60
N ALA A 64 -12.93 0.22 -6.35
CA ALA A 64 -13.49 0.31 -5.02
C ALA A 64 -13.80 -1.08 -4.46
N GLY A 65 -13.94 -1.15 -3.14
CA GLY A 65 -14.36 -2.35 -2.43
C GLY A 65 -15.85 -2.30 -2.11
N PRO A 66 -16.49 -3.44 -1.78
CA PRO A 66 -17.90 -3.48 -1.39
C PRO A 66 -18.22 -2.63 -0.15
N LEU A 67 -17.22 -2.28 0.67
CA LEU A 67 -17.38 -1.45 1.86
C LEU A 67 -17.07 0.04 1.60
N SER A 68 -16.71 0.41 0.38
CA SER A 68 -16.42 1.81 0.02
C SER A 68 -17.69 2.65 0.08
N GLY A 69 -17.60 3.84 0.68
CA GLY A 69 -18.75 4.74 0.84
C GLY A 69 -19.77 4.34 1.91
N VAL A 70 -19.51 3.29 2.71
CA VAL A 70 -20.39 2.90 3.83
C VAL A 70 -19.72 3.10 5.19
N LEU A 71 -20.52 3.06 6.27
CA LEU A 71 -20.13 3.41 7.64
C LEU A 71 -19.28 2.35 8.37
N VAL A 72 -18.42 1.63 7.64
CA VAL A 72 -17.50 0.64 8.20
C VAL A 72 -16.22 1.35 8.71
N PRO A 73 -15.81 1.14 9.98
CA PRO A 73 -14.60 1.74 10.53
C PRO A 73 -13.35 1.37 9.73
N ALA A 74 -12.75 2.38 9.10
CA ALA A 74 -11.55 2.24 8.28
C ALA A 74 -11.68 1.26 7.10
N GLY A 75 -12.90 1.02 6.59
CA GLY A 75 -13.17 0.27 5.34
C GLY A 75 -13.83 1.10 4.24
N GLY A 76 -14.25 2.33 4.55
CA GLY A 76 -15.05 3.16 3.65
C GLY A 76 -14.31 4.02 2.63
N GLY A 77 -12.98 4.14 2.74
CA GLY A 77 -12.22 5.18 2.01
C GLY A 77 -10.90 4.73 1.40
N ARG A 78 -10.62 3.43 1.36
CA ARG A 78 -9.47 2.87 0.64
C ARG A 78 -9.85 2.61 -0.82
N CYS A 79 -8.89 2.67 -1.73
CA CYS A 79 -9.07 2.43 -3.17
C CYS A 79 -7.83 1.72 -3.74
N GLU A 80 -8.05 0.72 -4.58
CA GLU A 80 -6.99 -0.05 -5.24
C GLU A 80 -6.66 0.51 -6.63
N VAL A 81 -5.39 0.40 -7.04
CA VAL A 81 -4.90 0.66 -8.39
C VAL A 81 -4.06 -0.53 -8.84
N GLN A 82 -4.34 -1.09 -10.02
CA GLN A 82 -3.61 -2.25 -10.57
C GLN A 82 -3.28 -2.11 -12.05
N GLY A 83 -2.26 -2.86 -12.47
CA GLY A 83 -1.72 -2.96 -13.83
C GLY A 83 -0.27 -3.43 -13.79
N LEU A 84 0.43 -3.41 -14.92
CA LEU A 84 1.89 -3.55 -14.93
C LEU A 84 2.51 -2.26 -14.37
N GLY A 85 3.42 -2.41 -13.41
CA GLY A 85 4.10 -1.29 -12.76
C GLY A 85 5.54 -1.12 -13.22
N PRO A 86 5.98 0.08 -13.67
CA PRO A 86 7.34 0.29 -14.15
C PRO A 86 8.41 0.29 -13.04
N GLN A 87 8.02 0.28 -11.76
CA GLN A 87 8.97 0.39 -10.64
C GLN A 87 9.77 -0.89 -10.42
N GLY A 88 9.15 -2.06 -10.61
CA GLY A 88 9.75 -3.36 -10.34
C GLY A 88 11.04 -3.59 -11.12
N TYR A 89 11.95 -4.36 -10.53
CA TYR A 89 13.20 -4.80 -11.16
C TYR A 89 13.52 -6.26 -10.77
N PRO A 90 14.03 -7.11 -11.67
CA PRO A 90 14.44 -6.80 -13.05
C PRO A 90 13.28 -6.67 -14.05
N ILE A 91 12.08 -7.12 -13.68
CA ILE A 91 10.89 -7.11 -14.53
C ILE A 91 9.86 -6.11 -14.00
N GLU A 92 9.12 -5.50 -14.92
CA GLU A 92 7.97 -4.63 -14.66
C GLU A 92 6.74 -5.50 -14.37
N TRP A 93 6.68 -6.04 -13.15
CA TRP A 93 5.65 -7.00 -12.76
C TRP A 93 4.25 -6.40 -12.75
N TYR A 94 3.25 -7.26 -12.99
CA TYR A 94 1.88 -7.00 -12.59
C TYR A 94 1.88 -6.71 -11.10
N THR A 95 1.35 -5.56 -10.73
CA THR A 95 1.44 -5.07 -9.37
C THR A 95 0.21 -4.26 -8.99
N ARG A 96 0.20 -3.82 -7.75
CA ARG A 96 -0.89 -3.07 -7.13
C ARG A 96 -0.39 -1.86 -6.38
N SER A 97 -1.26 -0.93 -6.10
CA SER A 97 -1.06 0.18 -5.16
C SER A 97 -2.39 0.51 -4.49
N ASN A 98 -2.34 1.14 -3.34
CA ASN A 98 -3.53 1.47 -2.57
C ASN A 98 -3.40 2.87 -1.98
N PHE A 99 -4.51 3.61 -1.93
CA PHE A 99 -4.56 4.93 -1.33
C PHE A 99 -5.85 5.14 -0.54
N GLY A 100 -5.83 6.11 0.37
CA GLY A 100 -6.96 6.48 1.22
C GLY A 100 -7.77 7.66 0.71
N GLY A 101 -8.42 8.36 1.64
CA GLY A 101 -9.21 9.55 1.38
C GLY A 101 -10.67 9.24 1.09
N ARG A 102 -11.21 9.78 0.01
CA ARG A 102 -12.64 9.73 -0.32
C ARG A 102 -12.95 9.38 -1.78
N PHE A 103 -11.93 9.04 -2.58
CA PHE A 103 -12.10 8.74 -4.00
C PHE A 103 -13.06 7.57 -4.24
N SER A 104 -12.82 6.41 -3.63
CA SER A 104 -13.69 5.23 -3.79
C SER A 104 -15.11 5.50 -3.29
N ALA A 105 -15.27 6.23 -2.18
CA ALA A 105 -16.59 6.64 -1.71
C ALA A 105 -17.36 7.49 -2.74
N GLN A 106 -16.70 8.50 -3.33
CA GLN A 106 -17.31 9.34 -4.36
C GLN A 106 -17.59 8.57 -5.65
N LEU A 107 -16.73 7.61 -6.02
CA LEU A 107 -16.95 6.72 -7.16
C LEU A 107 -18.22 5.87 -6.97
N LYS A 108 -18.37 5.31 -5.77
CA LYS A 108 -19.56 4.54 -5.38
C LYS A 108 -20.83 5.39 -5.37
N TYR A 109 -20.78 6.62 -4.84
CA TYR A 109 -21.91 7.55 -4.88
C TYR A 109 -22.24 8.03 -6.28
N ALA A 110 -21.26 8.01 -7.19
CA ALA A 110 -21.48 8.31 -8.60
C ALA A 110 -22.09 7.13 -9.37
N GLY A 111 -22.22 5.95 -8.74
CA GLY A 111 -22.83 4.77 -9.35
C GLY A 111 -21.84 3.80 -9.99
N TRP A 112 -20.55 3.88 -9.65
CA TRP A 112 -19.49 3.06 -10.25
C TRP A 112 -18.73 2.25 -9.19
N ASP A 113 -18.41 0.99 -9.50
CA ASP A 113 -17.53 0.15 -8.66
C ASP A 113 -16.05 0.35 -8.98
N GLY A 114 -15.73 0.84 -10.18
CA GLY A 114 -14.35 1.01 -10.63
C GLY A 114 -14.25 1.72 -11.97
N VAL A 115 -13.00 1.98 -12.37
CA VAL A 115 -12.61 2.55 -13.66
C VAL A 115 -11.48 1.72 -14.25
N VAL A 116 -11.65 1.23 -15.47
CA VAL A 116 -10.64 0.56 -16.28
C VAL A 116 -10.24 1.49 -17.41
N ILE A 117 -8.95 1.80 -17.53
CA ILE A 117 -8.43 2.69 -18.57
C ILE A 117 -7.39 1.95 -19.41
N GLU A 118 -7.65 1.85 -20.70
CA GLU A 118 -6.78 1.24 -21.71
C GLU A 118 -6.40 2.24 -22.81
N GLY A 119 -5.46 1.86 -23.67
CA GLY A 119 -4.96 2.72 -24.72
C GLY A 119 -4.12 3.90 -24.20
N ALA A 120 -3.85 4.86 -25.07
CA ALA A 120 -3.13 6.09 -24.78
C ALA A 120 -3.67 7.22 -25.64
N SER A 121 -3.87 8.40 -25.04
CA SER A 121 -4.31 9.59 -25.78
C SER A 121 -3.15 10.21 -26.55
N ARG A 122 -3.44 10.81 -27.72
CA ARG A 122 -2.48 11.60 -28.49
C ARG A 122 -2.06 12.89 -27.75
N ASP A 123 -3.02 13.54 -27.10
CA ASP A 123 -2.85 14.81 -26.39
C ASP A 123 -3.14 14.61 -24.89
N PRO A 124 -2.58 15.44 -23.98
CA PRO A 124 -2.93 15.43 -22.57
C PRO A 124 -4.44 15.52 -22.32
N VAL A 125 -4.98 14.57 -21.56
CA VAL A 125 -6.41 14.49 -21.18
C VAL A 125 -6.60 14.23 -19.68
N TRP A 126 -7.81 14.48 -19.18
CA TRP A 126 -8.28 14.01 -17.88
C TRP A 126 -9.70 13.47 -18.01
N VAL A 127 -10.10 12.58 -17.11
CA VAL A 127 -11.45 11.98 -17.10
C VAL A 127 -12.29 12.68 -16.04
N ASN A 128 -13.48 13.17 -16.42
CA ASN A 128 -14.45 13.74 -15.50
C ASN A 128 -15.63 12.79 -15.32
N ILE A 129 -15.97 12.47 -14.08
CA ILE A 129 -17.12 11.64 -13.71
C ILE A 129 -18.01 12.45 -12.77
N VAL A 130 -19.18 12.85 -13.26
CA VAL A 130 -20.22 13.50 -12.47
C VAL A 130 -21.43 12.59 -12.49
N ASN A 131 -21.65 11.87 -11.40
CA ASN A 131 -22.63 10.76 -11.36
C ASN A 131 -22.40 9.79 -12.55
N ASP A 132 -23.42 9.62 -13.40
CA ASP A 132 -23.35 8.78 -14.60
C ASP A 132 -22.84 9.51 -15.86
N HIS A 133 -22.60 10.82 -15.78
CA HIS A 133 -22.03 11.59 -16.89
C HIS A 133 -20.50 11.52 -16.87
N VAL A 134 -19.94 10.90 -17.90
CA VAL A 134 -18.49 10.69 -18.04
C VAL A 134 -17.98 11.38 -19.30
N THR A 135 -16.94 12.20 -19.17
CA THR A 135 -16.26 12.87 -20.30
C THR A 135 -14.73 12.69 -20.25
N ILE A 136 -14.11 12.73 -21.44
CA ILE A 136 -12.65 12.80 -21.60
C ILE A 136 -12.32 14.24 -22.03
N GLU A 137 -11.72 14.98 -21.11
CA GLU A 137 -11.51 16.42 -21.20
C GLU A 137 -10.06 16.76 -21.54
N ASN A 138 -9.84 17.95 -22.12
CA ASN A 138 -8.49 18.43 -22.43
C ASN A 138 -7.71 18.79 -21.15
N ALA A 139 -6.47 18.29 -21.03
CA ALA A 139 -5.56 18.57 -19.91
C ALA A 139 -4.31 19.37 -20.32
N LYS A 140 -4.28 20.02 -21.48
CA LYS A 140 -3.09 20.75 -21.97
C LYS A 140 -2.66 21.86 -21.02
N MET A 141 -3.61 22.55 -20.40
CA MET A 141 -3.36 23.58 -19.38
C MET A 141 -3.09 23.01 -17.98
N LEU A 142 -3.30 21.71 -17.78
CA LEU A 142 -3.01 21.01 -16.52
C LEU A 142 -1.63 20.33 -16.56
N TRP A 143 -1.15 20.00 -17.77
CA TRP A 143 0.14 19.34 -17.96
C TRP A 143 1.27 20.27 -17.52
N GLY A 144 2.13 19.79 -16.63
CA GLY A 144 3.21 20.54 -15.99
C GLY A 144 2.84 21.13 -14.62
N LEU A 145 1.55 21.22 -14.28
CA LEU A 145 1.12 21.65 -12.95
C LEU A 145 1.42 20.58 -11.90
N ASP A 146 1.64 21.00 -10.66
CA ASP A 146 1.72 20.08 -9.54
C ASP A 146 0.34 19.45 -9.22
N VAL A 147 0.32 18.46 -8.32
CA VAL A 147 -0.93 17.75 -7.98
C VAL A 147 -1.95 18.62 -7.24
N ILE A 148 -1.52 19.64 -6.50
CA ILE A 148 -2.43 20.54 -5.76
C ILE A 148 -3.08 21.50 -6.74
N GLU A 149 -2.27 22.18 -7.55
CA GLU A 149 -2.72 23.11 -8.60
C GLU A 149 -3.66 22.41 -9.59
N THR A 150 -3.34 21.18 -9.99
CA THR A 150 -4.19 20.35 -10.85
C THR A 150 -5.56 20.11 -10.22
N GLN A 151 -5.61 19.73 -8.94
CA GLN A 151 -6.87 19.42 -8.26
C GLN A 151 -7.73 20.68 -8.06
N GLU A 152 -7.12 21.81 -7.70
CA GLU A 152 -7.82 23.08 -7.55
C GLU A 152 -8.41 23.57 -8.87
N GLU A 153 -7.65 23.47 -9.96
CA GLU A 153 -8.09 23.85 -11.29
C GLU A 153 -9.26 22.98 -11.77
N ILE A 154 -9.16 21.65 -11.63
CA ILE A 154 -10.26 20.75 -11.98
C ILE A 154 -11.48 21.03 -11.09
N ALA A 155 -11.32 21.28 -9.80
CA ALA A 155 -12.43 21.56 -8.89
C ALA A 155 -13.19 22.82 -9.33
N ARG A 156 -12.46 23.88 -9.72
CA ARG A 156 -13.03 25.11 -10.28
C ARG A 156 -13.73 24.89 -11.62
N ARG A 157 -13.27 23.96 -12.46
CA ARG A 157 -13.96 23.63 -13.73
C ARG A 157 -15.24 22.84 -13.52
N VAL A 158 -15.23 21.87 -12.61
CA VAL A 158 -16.38 20.98 -12.36
C VAL A 158 -17.47 21.68 -11.56
N ILE A 159 -17.11 22.52 -10.58
CA ILE A 159 -18.07 23.26 -9.74
C ILE A 159 -17.64 24.73 -9.60
N PRO A 160 -17.83 25.57 -10.63
CA PRO A 160 -17.30 26.94 -10.68
C PRO A 160 -17.73 27.86 -9.53
N ASN A 161 -18.94 27.64 -9.01
CA ASN A 161 -19.51 28.45 -7.93
C ASN A 161 -19.36 27.82 -6.54
N PHE A 162 -18.50 26.81 -6.39
CA PHE A 162 -18.30 26.15 -5.11
C PHE A 162 -17.78 27.12 -4.06
N LYS A 163 -18.43 27.13 -2.90
CA LYS A 163 -17.95 27.79 -1.69
C LYS A 163 -17.92 26.77 -0.57
N PHE A 164 -16.80 26.74 0.14
CA PHE A 164 -16.61 25.76 1.20
C PHE A 164 -17.69 25.91 2.29
N GLY A 165 -18.42 24.83 2.55
CA GLY A 165 -19.50 24.81 3.55
C GLY A 165 -20.87 25.25 3.01
N GLU A 166 -20.97 25.68 1.75
CA GLU A 166 -22.24 26.00 1.10
C GLU A 166 -22.67 24.87 0.15
N TRP A 167 -23.98 24.76 -0.09
CA TRP A 167 -24.51 23.87 -1.11
C TRP A 167 -24.24 24.45 -2.50
N ALA A 168 -23.62 23.67 -3.36
CA ALA A 168 -23.46 23.97 -4.78
C ALA A 168 -24.38 23.06 -5.60
N LEU A 169 -24.97 23.61 -6.66
CA LEU A 169 -25.69 22.82 -7.66
C LEU A 169 -24.69 21.92 -8.40
N LEU A 170 -25.06 20.66 -8.59
CA LEU A 170 -24.32 19.66 -9.36
C LEU A 170 -25.33 18.77 -10.08
N ASP A 171 -25.36 18.87 -11.41
CA ASP A 171 -26.47 18.38 -12.24
C ASP A 171 -27.83 18.87 -11.69
N ASP A 172 -28.79 17.96 -11.52
CA ASP A 172 -30.11 18.20 -10.92
C ASP A 172 -30.11 18.04 -9.37
N ASN A 173 -28.94 17.93 -8.74
CA ASN A 173 -28.76 17.71 -7.31
C ASN A 173 -27.89 18.81 -6.66
N TYR A 174 -27.67 18.68 -5.35
CA TYR A 174 -26.81 19.58 -4.59
C TYR A 174 -25.71 18.81 -3.87
N THR A 175 -24.56 19.44 -3.71
CA THR A 175 -23.41 18.89 -2.97
C THR A 175 -22.73 19.95 -2.12
N THR A 176 -22.15 19.54 -1.01
CA THR A 176 -21.19 20.33 -0.21
C THR A 176 -19.75 19.87 -0.44
N GLN A 177 -19.55 18.91 -1.33
CA GLN A 177 -18.26 18.29 -1.62
C GLN A 177 -17.67 18.87 -2.91
N VAL A 178 -16.34 18.95 -2.97
CA VAL A 178 -15.61 19.12 -4.24
C VAL A 178 -15.35 17.75 -4.86
N PRO A 179 -15.01 17.62 -6.16
CA PRO A 179 -14.71 16.31 -6.73
C PRO A 179 -13.50 15.66 -6.05
N ALA A 180 -13.55 14.33 -5.91
CA ALA A 180 -12.41 13.54 -5.48
C ALA A 180 -11.57 13.18 -6.72
N MET A 181 -10.26 13.41 -6.65
CA MET A 181 -9.40 13.27 -7.83
C MET A 181 -8.22 12.37 -7.53
N LEU A 182 -7.82 11.57 -8.50
CA LEU A 182 -6.57 10.85 -8.52
C LEU A 182 -5.74 11.39 -9.69
N CYS A 183 -4.60 12.01 -9.41
CA CYS A 183 -3.81 12.69 -10.42
C CYS A 183 -2.31 12.45 -10.28
N THR A 184 -1.58 12.73 -11.35
CA THR A 184 -0.12 12.73 -11.36
C THR A 184 0.44 14.15 -11.47
N GLY A 185 1.62 14.38 -10.91
CA GLY A 185 2.42 15.59 -11.09
C GLY A 185 3.50 15.39 -12.16
N PRO A 186 4.45 16.35 -12.25
CA PRO A 186 5.53 16.32 -13.23
C PRO A 186 6.35 15.03 -13.29
N ALA A 187 6.57 14.34 -12.16
CA ALA A 187 7.33 13.09 -12.18
C ALA A 187 6.63 11.99 -13.01
N GLY A 188 5.31 11.88 -12.91
CA GLY A 188 4.58 10.91 -13.74
C GLY A 188 4.48 11.35 -15.19
N GLU A 189 4.29 12.64 -15.46
CA GLU A 189 4.31 13.18 -16.84
C GLU A 189 5.64 12.90 -17.56
N ASN A 190 6.75 12.93 -16.81
CA ASN A 190 8.09 12.58 -17.28
C ASN A 190 8.43 11.09 -17.11
N MET A 191 7.46 10.23 -16.80
CA MET A 191 7.61 8.78 -16.70
C MET A 191 8.70 8.32 -15.71
N VAL A 192 8.85 8.99 -14.56
CA VAL A 192 9.70 8.51 -13.45
C VAL A 192 9.15 7.18 -12.94
N ARG A 193 9.96 6.12 -12.91
CA ARG A 193 9.48 4.73 -12.68
C ARG A 193 8.84 4.48 -11.31
N PHE A 194 9.01 5.39 -10.37
CA PHE A 194 8.40 5.39 -9.03
C PHE A 194 7.54 6.65 -8.80
N ALA A 195 6.99 7.24 -9.86
CA ALA A 195 5.99 8.29 -9.75
C ALA A 195 4.70 7.73 -9.15
N SER A 196 4.18 8.42 -8.14
CA SER A 196 2.95 8.07 -7.44
C SER A 196 1.74 8.69 -8.14
N LEU A 197 0.54 8.18 -7.81
CA LEU A 197 -0.69 8.93 -8.01
C LEU A 197 -1.12 9.51 -6.66
N VAL A 198 -1.65 10.75 -6.66
CA VAL A 198 -2.01 11.47 -5.43
C VAL A 198 -3.48 11.83 -5.45
N HIS A 199 -4.12 11.64 -4.29
CA HIS A 199 -5.49 12.06 -4.00
C HIS A 199 -5.53 12.98 -2.77
N GLY A 200 -6.12 14.16 -2.94
CA GLY A 200 -6.14 15.20 -1.92
C GLY A 200 -4.74 15.72 -1.64
N ALA A 201 -4.47 16.05 -0.38
CA ALA A 201 -3.19 16.63 0.05
C ALA A 201 -2.24 15.60 0.71
N GLY A 202 -2.54 14.29 0.64
CA GLY A 202 -1.75 13.30 1.41
C GLY A 202 -2.04 11.82 1.17
N SER A 203 -2.93 11.46 0.23
CA SER A 203 -3.25 10.05 -0.03
C SER A 203 -2.57 9.60 -1.32
N GLY A 204 -1.43 8.93 -1.22
CA GLY A 204 -0.66 8.48 -2.38
C GLY A 204 -0.81 6.98 -2.67
N ALA A 205 -1.07 6.64 -3.93
CA ALA A 205 -0.77 5.32 -4.48
C ALA A 205 0.74 5.31 -4.81
N GLY A 206 1.56 5.06 -3.79
CA GLY A 206 3.00 5.32 -3.82
C GLY A 206 3.81 4.30 -4.60
N GLN A 207 3.60 3.01 -4.34
CA GLN A 207 4.36 1.93 -4.98
C GLN A 207 3.77 1.56 -6.35
N GLY A 208 4.60 0.96 -7.20
CA GLY A 208 4.23 0.42 -8.51
C GLY A 208 4.54 1.37 -9.67
N GLY A 209 4.64 2.68 -9.42
CA GLY A 209 4.97 3.65 -10.47
C GLY A 209 3.79 4.06 -11.37
N PHE A 210 2.55 3.95 -10.87
CA PHE A 210 1.35 4.21 -11.66
C PHE A 210 1.19 5.67 -12.11
N GLY A 211 1.87 6.63 -11.47
CA GLY A 211 1.96 8.00 -11.97
C GLY A 211 2.63 8.08 -13.34
N ALA A 212 3.65 7.25 -13.58
CA ALA A 212 4.32 7.16 -14.88
C ALA A 212 3.47 6.45 -15.93
N VAL A 213 2.64 5.49 -15.52
CA VAL A 213 1.65 4.86 -16.41
C VAL A 213 0.57 5.87 -16.83
N PHE A 214 0.13 6.75 -15.93
CA PHE A 214 -0.70 7.91 -16.29
C PHE A 214 0.00 8.79 -17.34
N GLY A 215 1.27 9.12 -17.10
CA GLY A 215 2.09 9.89 -18.02
C GLY A 215 2.24 9.28 -19.42
N SER A 216 2.52 7.98 -19.51
CA SER A 216 2.69 7.27 -20.80
C SER A 216 1.38 7.24 -21.61
N LYS A 217 0.23 7.28 -20.92
CA LYS A 217 -1.10 7.35 -21.55
C LYS A 217 -1.58 8.77 -21.84
N LYS A 218 -0.78 9.79 -21.51
CA LYS A 218 -1.15 11.22 -21.54
C LYS A 218 -2.41 11.53 -20.70
N LEU A 219 -2.61 10.78 -19.62
CA LEU A 219 -3.69 10.96 -18.66
C LEU A 219 -3.18 11.74 -17.46
N LYS A 220 -3.71 12.94 -17.22
CA LYS A 220 -3.33 13.80 -16.09
C LYS A 220 -4.06 13.42 -14.79
N ALA A 221 -5.35 13.16 -14.88
CA ALA A 221 -6.21 12.93 -13.73
C ALA A 221 -7.47 12.12 -14.07
N VAL A 222 -8.02 11.48 -13.04
CA VAL A 222 -9.40 10.99 -13.00
C VAL A 222 -10.10 11.73 -11.86
N SER A 223 -11.18 12.43 -12.17
CA SER A 223 -12.00 13.20 -11.24
C SER A 223 -13.37 12.53 -11.11
N VAL A 224 -13.86 12.42 -9.87
CA VAL A 224 -15.18 11.86 -9.60
C VAL A 224 -15.92 12.63 -8.52
N ILE A 225 -17.19 12.91 -8.78
CA ILE A 225 -18.14 13.38 -7.78
C ILE A 225 -19.46 12.66 -7.93
N GLY A 226 -20.02 12.21 -6.81
CA GLY A 226 -21.26 11.45 -6.77
C GLY A 226 -22.21 11.97 -5.70
N THR A 227 -23.50 11.96 -6.02
CA THR A 227 -24.58 12.42 -5.13
C THR A 227 -25.54 11.32 -4.70
N GLY A 228 -25.33 10.10 -5.20
CA GLY A 228 -26.11 8.93 -4.83
C GLY A 228 -25.71 8.30 -3.50
N ALA A 229 -26.21 7.09 -3.26
CA ALA A 229 -25.97 6.31 -2.05
C ALA A 229 -25.62 4.86 -2.39
N VAL A 230 -24.96 4.16 -1.45
CA VAL A 230 -24.64 2.75 -1.58
C VAL A 230 -25.73 1.90 -0.91
N THR A 231 -26.25 0.92 -1.64
CA THR A 231 -27.23 -0.03 -1.08
C THR A 231 -26.55 -0.96 -0.07
N ILE A 232 -27.14 -1.10 1.13
CA ILE A 232 -26.65 -1.95 2.22
C ILE A 232 -27.69 -3.06 2.46
N ALA A 233 -27.25 -4.31 2.60
CA ALA A 233 -28.16 -5.45 2.77
C ALA A 233 -28.94 -5.39 4.08
N ASP A 234 -28.24 -5.15 5.20
CA ASP A 234 -28.84 -5.00 6.53
C ASP A 234 -28.31 -3.73 7.22
N PRO A 235 -28.98 -2.58 7.01
CA PRO A 235 -28.59 -1.32 7.64
C PRO A 235 -28.62 -1.37 9.17
N LYS A 236 -29.53 -2.17 9.76
CA LYS A 236 -29.64 -2.30 11.21
C LYS A 236 -28.42 -3.04 11.76
N ALA A 237 -28.08 -4.19 11.19
CA ALA A 237 -26.89 -4.95 11.59
C ALA A 237 -25.60 -4.14 11.41
N LEU A 238 -25.49 -3.32 10.35
CA LEU A 238 -24.33 -2.44 10.16
C LEU A 238 -24.20 -1.41 11.28
N VAL A 239 -25.30 -0.75 11.65
CA VAL A 239 -25.30 0.23 12.75
C VAL A 239 -24.97 -0.44 14.09
N GLU A 240 -25.55 -1.60 14.37
CA GLU A 240 -25.24 -2.38 15.57
C GLU A 240 -23.77 -2.80 15.62
N ALA A 241 -23.21 -3.29 14.51
CA ALA A 241 -21.80 -3.62 14.40
C ALA A 241 -20.89 -2.40 14.63
N ARG A 242 -21.28 -1.23 14.11
CA ARG A 242 -20.54 0.02 14.32
C ARG A 242 -20.58 0.48 15.78
N LEU A 243 -21.73 0.36 16.44
CA LEU A 243 -21.87 0.68 17.87
C LEU A 243 -21.06 -0.28 18.74
N TRP A 244 -21.11 -1.58 18.45
CA TRP A 244 -20.26 -2.59 19.07
C TRP A 244 -18.77 -2.29 18.90
N TYR A 245 -18.35 -1.83 17.71
CA TYR A 245 -16.95 -1.53 17.42
C TYR A 245 -16.39 -0.36 18.24
N ARG A 246 -17.23 0.54 18.77
CA ARG A 246 -16.78 1.73 19.51
C ARG A 246 -15.84 1.43 20.68
N ARG A 247 -15.90 0.22 21.26
CA ARG A 247 -15.05 -0.21 22.38
C ARG A 247 -13.61 -0.55 22.00
N PHE A 248 -13.28 -0.66 20.71
CA PHE A 248 -11.95 -1.07 20.23
C PHE A 248 -11.10 0.09 19.69
N GLN A 249 -11.63 1.30 19.72
CA GLN A 249 -11.02 2.50 19.17
C GLN A 249 -10.80 3.55 20.27
N TRP A 250 -10.04 4.60 19.92
CA TRP A 250 -9.81 5.75 20.80
C TRP A 250 -11.11 6.24 21.45
N ASN A 251 -11.08 6.43 22.76
CA ASN A 251 -12.22 6.94 23.50
C ASN A 251 -12.22 8.48 23.48
N PRO A 252 -13.06 9.14 22.66
CA PRO A 252 -13.10 10.59 22.61
C PRO A 252 -13.67 11.21 23.89
N ASP A 253 -14.42 10.44 24.70
CA ASP A 253 -15.02 10.90 25.94
C ASP A 253 -14.01 10.87 27.10
N ASN A 254 -12.89 10.16 26.94
CA ASN A 254 -11.74 10.19 27.85
C ASN A 254 -10.41 10.35 27.07
N PRO A 255 -10.19 11.50 26.40
CA PRO A 255 -9.07 11.67 25.49
C PRO A 255 -7.73 11.91 26.20
N ARG A 256 -7.67 11.83 27.53
CA ARG A 256 -6.48 12.02 28.36
C ARG A 256 -6.30 10.90 29.38
N ASP A 257 -6.71 9.69 29.01
CA ASP A 257 -6.46 8.49 29.81
C ASP A 257 -4.97 8.42 30.22
N PRO A 258 -4.64 8.48 31.52
CA PRO A 258 -3.27 8.48 32.00
C PRO A 258 -2.46 7.24 31.60
N GLU A 259 -3.10 6.08 31.39
CA GLU A 259 -2.42 4.88 30.90
C GLU A 259 -2.01 5.04 29.44
N MET A 260 -2.94 5.49 28.58
CA MET A 260 -2.73 5.64 27.14
C MET A 260 -1.79 6.80 26.77
N MET A 261 -1.53 7.71 27.72
CA MET A 261 -0.58 8.82 27.57
C MET A 261 0.84 8.48 28.00
N LYS A 262 1.09 7.25 28.49
CA LYS A 262 2.45 6.81 28.80
C LYS A 262 3.28 6.70 27.51
N PRO A 263 4.59 6.98 27.55
CA PRO A 263 5.44 7.01 26.35
C PRO A 263 5.38 5.74 25.50
N GLY A 264 5.23 4.56 26.12
CA GLY A 264 5.19 3.28 25.43
C GLY A 264 3.98 3.10 24.50
N PHE A 265 2.88 3.84 24.68
CA PHE A 265 1.62 3.63 23.97
C PHE A 265 1.48 4.45 22.69
N GLY A 266 2.40 5.37 22.39
CA GLY A 266 2.25 6.34 21.28
C GLY A 266 2.05 5.72 19.88
N LEU A 267 2.49 4.48 19.67
CA LEU A 267 2.31 3.75 18.40
C LEU A 267 1.00 2.96 18.31
N PHE A 268 0.33 2.69 19.44
CA PHE A 268 -0.80 1.77 19.52
C PHE A 268 -1.94 2.21 20.43
N ASN A 269 -1.95 3.46 20.89
CA ASN A 269 -3.09 4.03 21.59
C ASN A 269 -4.25 4.38 20.65
N PHE A 270 -4.03 4.38 19.33
CA PHE A 270 -5.00 4.74 18.30
C PHE A 270 -5.50 6.19 18.36
N ALA A 271 -4.76 7.09 19.04
CA ALA A 271 -5.10 8.50 19.07
C ALA A 271 -5.14 9.10 17.65
N PRO A 272 -6.15 9.93 17.35
CA PRO A 272 -6.20 10.70 16.12
C PRO A 272 -4.92 11.51 15.86
N GLY A 273 -4.58 11.71 14.58
CA GLY A 273 -3.37 12.42 14.15
C GLY A 273 -2.07 11.64 14.31
N GLY A 274 -2.11 10.40 14.82
CA GLY A 274 -0.94 9.54 15.04
C GLY A 274 -0.23 9.04 13.78
N GLY A 275 -0.58 9.51 12.58
CA GLY A 275 0.11 9.22 11.32
C GLY A 275 1.15 10.27 10.94
N ASN A 276 1.05 11.51 11.43
CA ASN A 276 2.01 12.57 11.14
C ASN A 276 3.14 12.53 12.19
N VAL A 277 4.40 12.38 11.77
CA VAL A 277 5.56 12.33 12.69
C VAL A 277 6.31 13.66 12.81
N THR A 278 6.02 14.67 11.99
CA THR A 278 6.70 15.98 12.02
C THR A 278 6.15 16.91 13.10
N ASN A 279 4.85 16.80 13.44
CA ASN A 279 4.19 17.60 14.46
C ASN A 279 3.88 16.79 15.74
N ARG A 280 4.94 16.31 16.42
CA ARG A 280 4.84 15.48 17.65
C ARG A 280 5.55 16.03 18.88
N SER A 281 6.30 17.12 18.74
CA SER A 281 7.08 17.72 19.83
C SER A 281 6.72 19.18 20.01
N ILE A 282 6.73 19.64 21.27
CA ILE A 282 6.42 21.03 21.62
C ILE A 282 7.52 21.98 21.09
N PRO A 283 7.16 23.15 20.55
CA PRO A 283 5.79 23.66 20.37
C PRO A 283 5.09 22.97 19.19
N LEU A 284 3.90 22.41 19.43
CA LEU A 284 3.07 21.82 18.38
C LEU A 284 2.45 22.93 17.51
N GLU A 285 2.26 22.66 16.23
CA GLU A 285 1.34 23.44 15.42
C GLU A 285 -0.10 23.07 15.78
N PRO A 286 -0.99 24.04 16.03
CA PRO A 286 -2.42 23.75 16.15
C PRO A 286 -2.91 22.99 14.92
N ALA A 287 -3.62 21.88 15.15
CA ALA A 287 -4.05 20.98 14.09
C ALA A 287 -5.45 20.45 14.33
N ARG A 288 -6.17 20.15 13.25
CA ARG A 288 -7.38 19.32 13.27
C ARG A 288 -7.08 17.95 12.70
N PHE A 289 -7.67 16.90 13.24
CA PHE A 289 -7.51 15.57 12.67
C PHE A 289 -8.34 15.41 11.40
N ALA A 290 -7.79 14.68 10.43
CA ALA A 290 -8.46 14.37 9.18
C ALA A 290 -8.54 12.85 8.98
N ALA A 291 -9.70 12.39 8.52
CA ALA A 291 -9.99 10.98 8.31
C ALA A 291 -10.22 10.68 6.84
N CYS A 292 -9.91 9.46 6.42
CA CYS A 292 -10.50 8.89 5.20
C CYS A 292 -12.00 8.67 5.43
N ALA A 293 -12.77 8.45 4.36
CA ALA A 293 -14.20 8.16 4.48
C ALA A 293 -14.46 7.02 5.47
N SER A 294 -15.34 7.27 6.45
CA SER A 294 -15.70 6.36 7.55
C SER A 294 -14.55 5.90 8.47
N CYS A 295 -13.35 6.50 8.40
CA CYS A 295 -12.23 6.11 9.26
C CYS A 295 -12.32 6.78 10.63
N THR A 296 -12.33 5.98 11.70
CA THR A 296 -12.35 6.49 13.08
C THR A 296 -10.94 6.76 13.64
N LYS A 297 -9.89 6.22 13.02
CA LYS A 297 -8.49 6.47 13.40
C LYS A 297 -8.06 7.91 13.15
N ALA A 298 -8.58 8.54 12.10
CA ALA A 298 -8.24 9.91 11.70
C ALA A 298 -6.72 10.21 11.78
N CYS A 299 -5.89 9.38 11.16
CA CYS A 299 -4.42 9.41 11.35
C CYS A 299 -3.75 10.70 10.81
N ARG A 300 -4.44 11.48 9.99
CA ARG A 300 -3.91 12.66 9.30
C ARG A 300 -4.13 13.93 10.12
N GLN A 301 -3.33 14.95 9.86
CA GLN A 301 -3.45 16.26 10.50
C GLN A 301 -3.64 17.36 9.44
N LYS A 302 -4.55 18.29 9.71
CA LYS A 302 -4.67 19.58 9.02
C LYS A 302 -4.09 20.65 9.93
N LEU A 303 -2.86 21.05 9.63
CA LEU A 303 -2.09 22.05 10.36
C LEU A 303 -2.62 23.45 10.06
N ALA A 304 -2.59 24.33 11.06
CA ALA A 304 -3.14 25.68 10.96
C ALA A 304 -2.46 26.53 9.86
N GLY A 305 -1.17 26.30 9.59
CA GLY A 305 -0.41 26.97 8.54
C GLY A 305 -0.68 26.47 7.13
N GLY A 306 -1.42 25.36 6.96
CA GLY A 306 -1.81 24.82 5.66
C GLY A 306 -0.72 24.02 4.92
N ILE A 307 0.50 23.97 5.46
CA ILE A 307 1.68 23.33 4.86
C ILE A 307 1.84 21.93 5.48
N GLY A 308 2.19 20.92 4.69
CA GLY A 308 2.32 19.53 5.15
C GLY A 308 0.99 18.90 5.54
N ASN A 309 -0.11 19.50 5.08
CA ASN A 309 -1.47 19.07 5.42
C ASN A 309 -1.71 17.65 4.93
N GLU A 310 -2.29 16.83 5.79
CA GLU A 310 -2.64 15.44 5.52
C GLU A 310 -1.49 14.47 5.21
N SER A 311 -0.25 14.96 5.04
CA SER A 311 0.97 14.14 4.99
C SER A 311 1.08 13.22 6.20
N THR A 312 1.33 11.93 5.95
CA THR A 312 1.48 10.91 7.00
C THR A 312 2.47 9.83 6.61
N CYS A 313 2.86 8.98 7.58
CA CYS A 313 3.66 7.80 7.34
C CYS A 313 4.94 8.14 6.56
N ALA A 314 5.21 7.45 5.44
CA ALA A 314 6.41 7.58 4.63
C ALA A 314 6.75 9.03 4.27
N ASP A 315 5.77 9.87 3.93
CA ASP A 315 5.99 11.29 3.63
C ASP A 315 6.66 12.00 4.83
N THR A 316 6.06 11.83 6.01
CA THR A 316 6.55 12.48 7.22
C THR A 316 7.81 11.83 7.79
N ILE A 317 8.04 10.53 7.54
CA ILE A 317 9.28 9.83 7.91
C ILE A 317 10.45 10.32 7.03
N PHE A 318 10.24 10.42 5.72
CA PHE A 318 11.18 11.05 4.80
C PHE A 318 11.54 12.46 5.30
N ALA A 319 10.53 13.26 5.62
CA ALA A 319 10.74 14.62 6.09
C ALA A 319 11.39 14.70 7.48
N ALA A 320 11.15 13.72 8.36
CA ALA A 320 11.75 13.68 9.70
C ALA A 320 13.29 13.60 9.65
N ALA A 321 13.84 12.92 8.64
CA ALA A 321 15.28 12.78 8.41
C ALA A 321 15.97 14.06 7.91
N LEU A 322 15.21 15.08 7.52
CA LEU A 322 15.74 16.36 7.06
C LEU A 322 16.28 17.20 8.23
N GLN A 323 17.37 17.94 7.99
CA GLN A 323 17.75 19.04 8.87
C GLN A 323 16.82 20.24 8.65
N GLY A 324 16.78 21.15 9.61
CA GLY A 324 15.96 22.37 9.54
C GLY A 324 14.77 22.36 10.49
N THR A 325 13.90 23.35 10.31
CA THR A 325 12.73 23.57 11.16
C THR A 325 11.60 22.60 10.83
N ARG A 326 10.60 22.48 11.71
CA ARG A 326 9.37 21.72 11.41
C ARG A 326 8.74 22.18 10.08
N LYS A 327 8.69 23.48 9.85
CA LYS A 327 8.13 24.09 8.63
C LYS A 327 8.90 23.69 7.37
N ASP A 328 10.22 23.54 7.44
CA ASP A 328 11.02 23.07 6.30
C ASP A 328 10.69 21.63 5.96
N LYS A 329 10.46 20.80 6.99
CA LYS A 329 10.04 19.39 6.84
C LYS A 329 8.64 19.29 6.21
N GLU A 330 7.70 20.10 6.68
CA GLU A 330 6.34 20.17 6.14
C GLU A 330 6.36 20.59 4.65
N LYS A 331 7.11 21.64 4.29
CA LYS A 331 7.29 22.06 2.89
C LYS A 331 7.89 20.97 2.02
N ALA A 332 8.84 20.19 2.54
CA ALA A 332 9.43 19.09 1.80
C ALA A 332 8.41 17.98 1.51
N THR A 333 7.46 17.71 2.42
CA THR A 333 6.36 16.79 2.14
C THR A 333 5.43 17.31 1.04
N ASP A 334 5.07 18.59 1.08
CA ASP A 334 4.23 19.20 0.04
C ASP A 334 4.91 19.14 -1.32
N LEU A 335 6.21 19.44 -1.39
CA LEU A 335 6.97 19.39 -2.64
C LEU A 335 7.06 17.96 -3.21
N LEU A 336 7.29 16.97 -2.33
CA LEU A 336 7.35 15.57 -2.72
C LEU A 336 6.03 15.11 -3.34
N GLN A 337 4.91 15.50 -2.72
CA GLN A 337 3.57 15.22 -3.22
C GLN A 337 3.26 16.01 -4.49
N GLY A 338 3.63 17.29 -4.54
CA GLY A 338 3.52 18.18 -5.69
C GLY A 338 4.10 17.56 -6.96
N TYR A 339 5.31 17.03 -6.85
CA TYR A 339 5.95 16.31 -7.95
C TYR A 339 5.39 14.92 -8.22
N SER A 340 4.54 14.38 -7.33
CA SER A 340 4.06 13.00 -7.32
C SER A 340 5.18 11.96 -7.29
N LEU A 341 6.10 12.09 -6.34
CA LEU A 341 7.18 11.12 -6.11
C LEU A 341 6.78 10.13 -5.00
N ASN A 342 7.23 8.88 -5.09
CA ASN A 342 7.07 7.90 -4.02
C ASN A 342 7.97 8.25 -2.82
N ALA A 343 7.36 8.64 -1.69
CA ALA A 343 8.06 9.00 -0.46
C ALA A 343 8.89 7.88 0.15
N PHE A 344 8.59 6.62 -0.14
CA PHE A 344 9.37 5.50 0.35
C PHE A 344 10.67 5.29 -0.45
N HIS A 345 10.67 5.65 -1.73
CA HIS A 345 11.84 5.48 -2.59
C HIS A 345 12.87 6.60 -2.40
N MET A 346 12.40 7.82 -2.09
CA MET A 346 13.28 9.00 -1.94
C MET A 346 14.36 8.83 -0.86
N PRO A 347 14.08 8.35 0.38
CA PRO A 347 15.11 8.05 1.36
C PRO A 347 16.17 7.05 0.85
N GLY A 348 15.78 6.05 0.07
CA GLY A 348 16.70 5.09 -0.54
C GLY A 348 17.68 5.77 -1.51
N ILE A 349 17.18 6.62 -2.40
CA ILE A 349 18.02 7.44 -3.30
C ILE A 349 19.02 8.27 -2.50
N MET A 350 18.53 8.98 -1.49
CA MET A 350 19.37 9.88 -0.67
C MET A 350 20.45 9.12 0.07
N SER A 351 20.11 8.00 0.69
CA SER A 351 21.06 7.13 1.40
C SER A 351 22.15 6.62 0.46
N TYR A 352 21.77 6.14 -0.73
CA TYR A 352 22.70 5.54 -1.68
C TYR A 352 23.68 6.57 -2.26
N ILE A 353 23.19 7.71 -2.78
CA ILE A 353 24.07 8.74 -3.36
C ILE A 353 25.01 9.36 -2.31
N ASN A 354 24.53 9.53 -1.07
CA ASN A 354 25.37 10.03 0.03
C ASN A 354 26.47 9.04 0.40
N ALA A 355 26.18 7.73 0.37
CA ALA A 355 27.18 6.71 0.66
C ALA A 355 28.25 6.65 -0.44
N LEU A 356 27.85 6.70 -1.72
CA LEU A 356 28.79 6.77 -2.85
C LEU A 356 29.64 8.04 -2.83
N TYR A 357 29.07 9.18 -2.43
CA TYR A 357 29.81 10.44 -2.26
C TYR A 357 30.86 10.33 -1.15
N LYS A 358 30.50 9.76 0.01
CA LYS A 358 31.43 9.53 1.12
C LYS A 358 32.56 8.56 0.77
N GLN A 359 32.33 7.61 -0.14
CA GLN A 359 33.36 6.72 -0.69
C GLN A 359 34.22 7.39 -1.78
N GLY A 360 33.93 8.64 -2.17
CA GLY A 360 34.66 9.36 -3.21
C GLY A 360 34.34 8.90 -4.64
N LEU A 361 33.32 8.07 -4.82
CA LEU A 361 32.92 7.52 -6.13
C LEU A 361 32.02 8.46 -6.91
N LEU A 362 31.20 9.25 -6.21
CA LEU A 362 30.20 10.15 -6.78
C LEU A 362 30.60 11.62 -6.56
N GLY A 363 30.41 12.46 -7.58
CA GLY A 363 30.70 13.90 -7.54
C GLY A 363 31.14 14.45 -8.90
N PRO A 364 31.29 15.78 -9.05
CA PRO A 364 31.71 16.37 -10.31
C PRO A 364 33.04 15.80 -10.82
N GLY A 365 33.04 15.22 -12.03
CA GLY A 365 34.20 14.60 -12.65
C GLY A 365 34.71 13.32 -11.96
N LYS A 366 33.92 12.73 -11.06
CA LYS A 366 34.22 11.42 -10.43
C LYS A 366 33.75 10.26 -11.32
N LYS A 367 33.97 9.03 -10.86
CA LYS A 367 33.54 7.81 -11.58
C LYS A 367 32.03 7.84 -11.87
N ILE A 368 31.24 8.35 -10.92
CA ILE A 368 29.84 8.68 -11.10
C ILE A 368 29.73 10.20 -11.09
N ASP A 369 29.61 10.79 -12.28
CA ASP A 369 29.43 12.23 -12.40
C ASP A 369 28.10 12.65 -11.77
N CYS A 370 28.13 13.75 -11.01
CA CYS A 370 26.98 14.21 -10.25
C CYS A 370 26.96 15.73 -10.16
N ASP A 371 25.87 16.30 -10.64
CA ASP A 371 25.58 17.73 -10.65
C ASP A 371 24.72 18.19 -9.45
N LEU A 372 24.53 17.32 -8.46
CA LEU A 372 23.85 17.68 -7.21
C LEU A 372 24.79 18.44 -6.26
N PRO A 373 24.27 19.38 -5.47
CA PRO A 373 25.06 20.11 -4.48
C PRO A 373 25.34 19.24 -3.24
N MET A 374 26.19 18.22 -3.38
CA MET A 374 26.46 17.22 -2.34
C MET A 374 26.97 17.82 -1.02
N HIS A 375 27.61 19.00 -1.06
CA HIS A 375 28.03 19.75 0.12
C HIS A 375 26.86 20.25 1.00
N LEU A 376 25.62 20.22 0.47
CA LEU A 376 24.39 20.56 1.19
C LEU A 376 23.61 19.31 1.65
N ALA A 377 24.18 18.10 1.52
CA ALA A 377 23.50 16.87 1.93
C ALA A 377 22.95 16.97 3.36
N GLY A 378 21.66 16.65 3.51
CA GLY A 378 20.94 16.79 4.78
C GLY A 378 20.12 18.08 4.93
N LYS A 379 20.39 19.12 4.14
CA LYS A 379 19.68 20.41 4.18
C LYS A 379 18.51 20.47 3.19
N PRO A 380 17.43 21.22 3.47
CA PRO A 380 16.26 21.31 2.60
C PRO A 380 16.56 21.59 1.11
N GLU A 381 17.52 22.47 0.82
CA GLU A 381 17.89 22.86 -0.54
C GLU A 381 18.42 21.67 -1.35
N PHE A 382 19.16 20.76 -0.71
CA PHE A 382 19.65 19.54 -1.34
C PHE A 382 18.49 18.62 -1.73
N TYR A 383 17.54 18.39 -0.83
CA TYR A 383 16.40 17.52 -1.11
C TYR A 383 15.50 18.09 -2.19
N GLN A 384 15.28 19.41 -2.19
CA GLN A 384 14.58 20.10 -3.27
C GLN A 384 15.29 19.91 -4.62
N ALA A 385 16.61 20.05 -4.65
CA ALA A 385 17.39 19.84 -5.87
C ALA A 385 17.28 18.39 -6.39
N VAL A 386 17.39 17.38 -5.52
CA VAL A 386 17.24 15.97 -5.91
C VAL A 386 15.84 15.70 -6.41
N MET A 387 14.78 16.09 -5.66
CA MET A 387 13.40 15.87 -6.07
C MET A 387 13.10 16.51 -7.42
N ARG A 388 13.51 17.76 -7.63
CA ARG A 388 13.32 18.46 -8.91
C ARG A 388 14.06 17.74 -10.04
N LYS A 389 15.36 17.46 -9.88
CA LYS A 389 16.16 16.81 -10.93
C LYS A 389 15.62 15.43 -11.30
N VAL A 390 15.18 14.65 -10.31
CA VAL A 390 14.54 13.35 -10.55
C VAL A 390 13.19 13.53 -11.27
N ALA A 391 12.30 14.38 -10.76
CA ALA A 391 10.97 14.60 -11.34
C ALA A 391 11.04 15.15 -12.78
N MET A 392 12.04 15.97 -13.07
CA MET A 392 12.25 16.60 -14.38
C MET A 392 13.24 15.84 -15.27
N ARG A 393 13.80 14.71 -14.81
CA ARG A 393 14.84 13.94 -15.51
C ARG A 393 16.02 14.79 -16.00
N GLU A 394 16.61 15.58 -15.10
CA GLU A 394 17.73 16.47 -15.39
C GLU A 394 19.04 15.98 -14.75
N GLY A 395 20.13 15.95 -15.53
CA GLY A 395 21.46 15.57 -15.02
C GLY A 395 21.46 14.15 -14.45
N ILE A 396 22.01 13.97 -13.23
CA ILE A 396 21.96 12.67 -12.54
C ILE A 396 20.52 12.20 -12.26
N GLY A 397 19.56 13.13 -12.24
CA GLY A 397 18.14 12.85 -12.04
C GLY A 397 17.53 11.95 -13.11
N ASP A 398 18.01 11.98 -14.35
CA ASP A 398 17.49 11.10 -15.42
C ASP A 398 17.83 9.62 -15.15
N ILE A 399 19.06 9.35 -14.69
CA ILE A 399 19.47 7.99 -14.30
C ILE A 399 18.68 7.54 -13.07
N LEU A 400 18.61 8.39 -12.04
CA LEU A 400 17.91 8.10 -10.79
C LEU A 400 16.39 7.91 -10.99
N ALA A 401 15.78 8.59 -11.95
CA ALA A 401 14.36 8.45 -12.30
C ALA A 401 13.97 7.03 -12.76
N ASN A 402 14.95 6.19 -13.13
CA ASN A 402 14.72 4.79 -13.47
C ASN A 402 14.69 3.84 -12.25
N GLY A 403 14.89 4.38 -11.04
CA GLY A 403 14.91 3.64 -9.80
C GLY A 403 16.30 3.11 -9.43
N LEU A 404 16.49 2.84 -8.15
CA LEU A 404 17.77 2.45 -7.54
C LEU A 404 18.51 1.28 -8.24
N PRO A 405 17.88 0.13 -8.54
CA PRO A 405 18.57 -0.98 -9.21
C PRO A 405 19.14 -0.60 -10.58
N ARG A 406 18.31 0.03 -11.43
CA ARG A 406 18.70 0.43 -12.79
C ARG A 406 19.77 1.52 -12.78
N ALA A 407 19.71 2.43 -11.80
CA ALA A 407 20.78 3.41 -11.59
C ALA A 407 22.11 2.73 -11.21
N ALA A 408 22.08 1.76 -10.28
CA ALA A 408 23.27 1.03 -9.89
C ALA A 408 23.84 0.15 -11.02
N GLU A 409 22.98 -0.41 -11.89
CA GLU A 409 23.42 -1.11 -13.12
C GLU A 409 24.11 -0.16 -14.10
N ALA A 410 23.52 1.02 -14.35
CA ALA A 410 24.11 2.05 -15.22
C ALA A 410 25.49 2.50 -14.73
N TRP A 411 25.75 2.44 -13.43
CA TRP A 411 27.05 2.73 -12.82
C TRP A 411 27.97 1.50 -12.71
N GLY A 412 27.53 0.32 -13.15
CA GLY A 412 28.29 -0.94 -13.08
C GLY A 412 28.51 -1.43 -11.65
N ARG A 413 27.62 -1.09 -10.71
CA ARG A 413 27.77 -1.38 -9.27
C ARG A 413 26.72 -2.30 -8.67
N TYR A 414 25.66 -2.64 -9.42
CA TYR A 414 24.50 -3.39 -8.89
C TYR A 414 24.89 -4.63 -8.07
N GLN A 415 25.77 -5.49 -8.58
CA GLN A 415 26.19 -6.72 -7.88
C GLN A 415 26.99 -6.44 -6.60
N GLU A 416 27.93 -5.48 -6.64
CA GLU A 416 28.76 -5.08 -5.50
C GLU A 416 27.91 -4.46 -4.39
N ASP A 417 27.02 -3.54 -4.76
CA ASP A 417 26.28 -2.72 -3.82
C ASP A 417 25.10 -3.49 -3.19
N THR A 418 24.46 -4.40 -3.93
CA THR A 418 23.46 -5.32 -3.35
C THR A 418 24.10 -6.42 -2.50
N SER A 419 25.34 -6.81 -2.78
CA SER A 419 26.03 -7.83 -1.96
C SER A 419 26.55 -7.28 -0.64
N SER A 420 27.00 -6.02 -0.62
CA SER A 420 27.45 -5.32 0.59
C SER A 420 26.30 -4.77 1.45
N GLY A 421 25.11 -4.62 0.87
CA GLY A 421 23.97 -3.95 1.51
C GLY A 421 24.03 -2.43 1.42
N LEU A 422 24.96 -1.87 0.62
CA LEU A 422 24.99 -0.44 0.29
C LEU A 422 23.73 -0.03 -0.47
N LEU A 423 23.25 -0.90 -1.35
CA LEU A 423 21.97 -0.80 -2.04
C LEU A 423 20.96 -1.73 -1.35
N ASN A 424 20.15 -1.18 -0.46
CA ASN A 424 19.20 -1.92 0.38
C ASN A 424 17.88 -2.22 -0.38
N VAL A 425 17.98 -3.05 -1.42
CA VAL A 425 16.84 -3.51 -2.22
C VAL A 425 16.71 -5.05 -2.10
N PRO A 426 16.14 -5.56 -1.00
CA PRO A 426 16.17 -6.99 -0.68
C PRO A 426 15.41 -7.86 -1.69
N TYR A 427 14.39 -7.31 -2.35
CA TYR A 427 13.48 -8.02 -3.24
C TYR A 427 12.91 -7.06 -4.28
N TRP A 428 12.71 -7.57 -5.51
CA TRP A 428 11.99 -6.91 -6.61
C TRP A 428 12.38 -5.45 -6.93
N GLY A 429 13.57 -5.01 -6.51
CA GLY A 429 14.07 -3.65 -6.72
C GLY A 429 13.50 -2.58 -5.80
N TYR A 430 12.63 -2.94 -4.85
CA TYR A 430 12.04 -2.02 -3.89
C TYR A 430 12.99 -1.78 -2.72
N THR A 431 13.04 -0.53 -2.25
CA THR A 431 13.80 -0.15 -1.05
C THR A 431 13.27 -0.94 0.16
N GLU A 432 14.19 -1.44 0.98
CA GLU A 432 13.88 -2.19 2.19
C GLU A 432 12.95 -1.40 3.12
N HIS A 433 11.79 -1.98 3.43
CA HIS A 433 10.88 -1.41 4.41
C HIS A 433 11.20 -1.88 5.82
N TYR A 434 11.30 -3.19 5.98
CA TYR A 434 11.75 -3.84 7.19
C TYR A 434 12.90 -4.79 6.87
N ASP A 435 13.80 -4.95 7.83
CA ASP A 435 14.95 -5.82 7.68
C ASP A 435 14.51 -7.25 7.36
N ALA A 436 14.84 -7.69 6.15
CA ALA A 436 14.36 -8.97 5.61
C ALA A 436 14.84 -10.19 6.41
N ARG A 437 15.90 -10.03 7.21
CA ARG A 437 16.46 -11.09 8.07
C ARG A 437 15.63 -11.30 9.33
N LEU A 438 14.92 -10.27 9.79
CA LEU A 438 14.23 -10.27 11.09
C LEU A 438 12.73 -10.51 10.93
N GLN A 439 12.07 -9.71 10.10
CA GLN A 439 10.62 -9.73 9.92
C GLN A 439 10.26 -10.67 8.76
N VAL A 440 10.54 -11.95 8.96
CA VAL A 440 10.52 -12.97 7.90
C VAL A 440 9.14 -13.23 7.30
N GLU A 441 8.07 -13.08 8.09
CA GLU A 441 6.70 -13.14 7.59
C GLU A 441 6.45 -12.04 6.56
N TRP A 442 7.00 -10.85 6.77
CA TRP A 442 6.89 -9.73 5.84
C TRP A 442 7.74 -9.95 4.61
N SER A 443 9.01 -10.30 4.80
CA SER A 443 9.96 -10.44 3.69
C SER A 443 9.66 -11.65 2.82
N TYR A 444 9.21 -12.77 3.40
CA TYR A 444 8.85 -13.97 2.65
C TYR A 444 7.57 -13.73 1.86
N ALA A 445 6.53 -13.16 2.49
CA ALA A 445 5.30 -12.77 1.80
C ALA A 445 5.55 -11.77 0.67
N THR A 446 6.48 -10.82 0.88
CA THR A 446 6.86 -9.83 -0.13
C THR A 446 7.63 -10.46 -1.29
N LEU A 447 8.61 -11.32 -1.01
CA LEU A 447 9.39 -11.99 -2.06
C LEU A 447 8.50 -12.89 -2.92
N LEU A 448 7.52 -13.57 -2.33
CA LEU A 448 6.59 -14.43 -3.08
C LEU A 448 5.52 -13.63 -3.85
N GLY A 449 5.44 -12.31 -3.63
CA GLY A 449 4.52 -11.38 -4.28
C GLY A 449 5.15 -10.49 -5.35
N ASP A 450 4.54 -9.34 -5.59
CA ASP A 450 4.92 -8.35 -6.61
C ASP A 450 5.76 -7.19 -6.06
N ARG A 451 5.49 -6.80 -4.82
CA ARG A 451 6.11 -5.67 -4.13
C ARG A 451 5.94 -5.81 -2.62
N ASP A 452 6.49 -4.84 -1.88
CA ASP A 452 6.20 -4.68 -0.45
C ASP A 452 4.71 -4.88 -0.16
N ILE A 453 4.36 -5.81 0.72
CA ILE A 453 2.98 -6.19 1.01
C ILE A 453 2.19 -5.09 1.74
N ASN A 454 2.87 -4.19 2.47
CA ASN A 454 2.27 -3.11 3.27
C ASN A 454 1.16 -3.56 4.27
N GLY A 455 1.32 -4.70 4.95
CA GLY A 455 0.33 -5.24 5.90
C GLY A 455 0.59 -4.88 7.39
N HIS A 456 0.64 -3.59 7.73
CA HIS A 456 1.06 -3.14 9.07
C HIS A 456 0.24 -3.70 10.25
N GLY A 457 -1.04 -4.01 10.06
CA GLY A 457 -1.91 -4.50 11.13
C GLY A 457 -1.42 -5.82 11.76
N PHE A 458 -0.66 -6.63 11.01
CA PHE A 458 -0.04 -7.84 11.55
C PHE A 458 1.30 -7.55 12.25
N ASN A 459 2.09 -6.63 11.69
CA ASN A 459 3.38 -6.21 12.24
C ASN A 459 3.26 -5.47 13.58
N HIS A 460 2.21 -4.66 13.71
CA HIS A 460 1.97 -3.78 14.84
C HIS A 460 1.95 -4.50 16.19
N PRO A 461 1.15 -5.56 16.41
CA PRO A 461 1.12 -6.27 17.69
C PRO A 461 2.36 -7.12 17.95
N ILE A 462 3.03 -7.65 16.91
CA ILE A 462 4.16 -8.57 17.08
C ILE A 462 5.46 -7.81 17.32
N HIS A 463 5.63 -6.63 16.70
CA HIS A 463 6.91 -5.90 16.71
C HIS A 463 6.78 -4.53 17.35
N TRP A 464 5.94 -3.66 16.79
CA TRP A 464 5.89 -2.26 17.21
C TRP A 464 5.40 -2.10 18.64
N MET A 465 4.40 -2.87 19.06
CA MET A 465 3.90 -2.86 20.43
C MET A 465 4.99 -3.21 21.47
N PRO A 466 5.65 -4.39 21.41
CA PRO A 466 6.71 -4.71 22.36
C PRO A 466 7.91 -3.76 22.24
N GLU A 467 8.33 -3.41 21.03
CA GLU A 467 9.44 -2.48 20.78
C GLU A 467 9.19 -1.10 21.41
N SER A 468 7.99 -0.55 21.23
CA SER A 468 7.59 0.76 21.77
C SER A 468 7.66 0.78 23.30
N MET A 469 7.18 -0.29 23.95
CA MET A 469 7.20 -0.42 25.41
C MET A 469 8.63 -0.54 25.93
N ILE A 470 9.45 -1.40 25.32
CA ILE A 470 10.85 -1.60 25.70
C ILE A 470 11.66 -0.31 25.53
N ARG A 471 11.48 0.42 24.42
CA ARG A 471 12.13 1.73 24.20
C ARG A 471 11.70 2.77 25.24
N ALA A 472 10.46 2.69 25.71
CA ALA A 472 9.96 3.50 26.81
C ALA A 472 10.43 3.02 28.19
N LYS A 473 11.31 2.01 28.27
CA LYS A 473 11.78 1.37 29.51
C LYS A 473 10.64 0.78 30.34
N MET A 474 9.63 0.24 29.67
CA MET A 474 8.47 -0.43 30.26
C MET A 474 8.49 -1.91 29.88
N ASP A 475 7.84 -2.74 30.69
CA ASP A 475 7.59 -4.13 30.31
C ASP A 475 6.73 -4.20 29.05
N PRO A 476 6.93 -5.21 28.18
CA PRO A 476 6.05 -5.46 27.05
C PRO A 476 4.58 -5.46 27.46
N TYR A 477 3.72 -4.90 26.60
CA TYR A 477 2.28 -4.77 26.91
C TYR A 477 1.63 -6.11 27.27
N TRP A 478 2.09 -7.18 26.62
CA TRP A 478 1.85 -8.56 27.01
C TRP A 478 3.19 -9.32 27.01
N PRO A 479 3.38 -10.30 27.92
CA PRO A 479 4.48 -11.24 27.79
C PRO A 479 4.35 -12.04 26.48
N ALA A 480 5.47 -12.56 25.99
CA ALA A 480 5.56 -13.16 24.66
C ALA A 480 4.59 -14.34 24.49
N ASP A 481 4.46 -15.21 25.49
CA ASP A 481 3.53 -16.34 25.48
C ASP A 481 2.08 -15.89 25.32
N LYS A 482 1.64 -14.88 26.08
CA LYS A 482 0.27 -14.40 26.02
C LYS A 482 -0.04 -13.69 24.71
N MET A 483 0.90 -12.91 24.20
CA MET A 483 0.79 -12.28 22.87
C MET A 483 0.61 -13.34 21.79
N VAL A 484 1.46 -14.38 21.81
CA VAL A 484 1.43 -15.49 20.85
C VAL A 484 0.10 -16.24 20.92
N GLU A 485 -0.39 -16.55 22.13
CA GLU A 485 -1.69 -17.20 22.35
C GLU A 485 -2.85 -16.38 21.75
N ILE A 486 -2.90 -15.07 22.03
CA ILE A 486 -3.97 -14.18 21.54
C ILE A 486 -3.99 -14.12 20.02
N ILE A 487 -2.82 -13.91 19.39
CA ILE A 487 -2.76 -13.74 17.93
C ILE A 487 -3.04 -15.09 17.23
N SER A 488 -2.35 -16.17 17.64
CA SER A 488 -2.49 -17.48 16.99
C SER A 488 -3.89 -18.08 17.12
N SER A 489 -4.63 -17.82 18.20
CA SER A 489 -6.03 -18.26 18.34
C SER A 489 -6.99 -17.57 17.36
N LYS A 490 -6.58 -16.45 16.76
CA LYS A 490 -7.38 -15.65 15.81
C LYS A 490 -6.99 -15.87 14.35
N MET A 491 -5.93 -16.64 14.08
CA MET A 491 -5.41 -16.88 12.73
C MET A 491 -6.15 -18.03 12.01
N ILE A 492 -7.47 -17.89 11.84
CA ILE A 492 -8.32 -18.85 11.11
C ILE A 492 -7.89 -18.92 9.64
N PRO A 493 -7.71 -20.11 9.01
CA PRO A 493 -8.12 -21.43 9.50
C PRO A 493 -7.06 -22.19 10.30
N TYR A 494 -5.88 -21.62 10.51
CA TYR A 494 -4.76 -22.25 11.25
C TYR A 494 -4.78 -21.90 12.74
N ALA A 495 -5.94 -21.54 13.27
CA ALA A 495 -6.08 -21.06 14.64
C ALA A 495 -5.57 -22.11 15.65
N GLY A 496 -4.81 -21.66 16.65
CA GLY A 496 -4.27 -22.52 17.70
C GLY A 496 -2.87 -23.09 17.43
N ASP A 497 -2.21 -22.70 16.33
CA ASP A 497 -0.79 -22.98 16.09
C ASP A 497 0.09 -21.81 16.56
N PRO A 498 0.61 -21.82 17.81
CA PRO A 498 1.39 -20.69 18.35
C PRO A 498 2.75 -20.53 17.67
N PHE A 499 3.30 -21.59 17.09
CA PHE A 499 4.62 -21.59 16.47
C PHE A 499 4.66 -20.84 15.14
N MET A 500 3.50 -20.46 14.58
CA MET A 500 3.44 -19.49 13.49
C MET A 500 4.15 -18.18 13.86
N LEU A 501 4.16 -17.83 15.15
CA LEU A 501 4.76 -16.63 15.70
C LEU A 501 6.13 -16.88 16.33
N ASP A 502 6.77 -18.02 16.09
CA ASP A 502 8.17 -18.24 16.48
C ASP A 502 9.10 -17.61 15.44
N TYR A 503 9.93 -16.66 15.89
CA TYR A 503 10.97 -16.02 15.09
C TYR A 503 12.36 -16.53 15.42
N SER A 504 12.51 -17.62 16.19
CA SER A 504 13.79 -18.28 16.42
C SER A 504 14.30 -18.98 15.14
N GLU A 505 15.52 -19.53 15.18
CA GLU A 505 16.04 -20.43 14.14
C GLU A 505 15.92 -21.91 14.54
N GLY A 506 15.19 -22.20 15.62
CA GLY A 506 14.93 -23.55 16.09
C GLY A 506 13.99 -24.34 15.17
N PRO A 507 13.67 -25.60 15.52
CA PRO A 507 12.82 -26.48 14.70
C PRO A 507 11.42 -25.92 14.41
N THR A 508 10.88 -25.09 15.31
CA THR A 508 9.59 -24.40 15.18
C THR A 508 9.69 -23.03 14.52
N GLY A 509 10.91 -22.53 14.33
CA GLY A 509 11.20 -21.14 13.96
C GLY A 509 11.02 -20.80 12.48
N ILE A 510 11.83 -19.86 11.98
CA ILE A 510 11.61 -19.18 10.69
C ILE A 510 11.66 -20.08 9.44
N TYR A 511 12.20 -21.30 9.53
CA TYR A 511 12.26 -22.25 8.40
C TYR A 511 11.28 -23.44 8.57
N SER A 512 10.37 -23.37 9.54
CA SER A 512 9.42 -24.44 9.87
C SER A 512 8.15 -24.41 9.00
N GLU A 513 7.37 -25.47 9.08
CA GLU A 513 6.02 -25.54 8.48
C GLU A 513 5.04 -24.57 9.16
N HIS A 514 5.29 -24.20 10.42
CA HIS A 514 4.49 -23.18 11.09
C HIS A 514 4.71 -21.81 10.45
N LYS A 515 5.95 -21.50 10.04
CA LYS A 515 6.21 -20.27 9.28
C LYS A 515 5.54 -20.28 7.90
N VAL A 516 5.45 -21.46 7.24
CA VAL A 516 4.68 -21.61 5.99
C VAL A 516 3.22 -21.19 6.21
N LYS A 517 2.55 -21.71 7.25
CA LYS A 517 1.16 -21.34 7.57
C LYS A 517 1.01 -19.85 7.88
N GLN A 518 1.96 -19.25 8.59
CA GLN A 518 1.92 -17.81 8.90
C GLN A 518 1.97 -16.97 7.62
N VAL A 519 2.90 -17.25 6.71
CA VAL A 519 3.06 -16.51 5.45
C VAL A 519 1.84 -16.70 4.55
N ALA A 520 1.32 -17.94 4.46
CA ALA A 520 0.10 -18.25 3.72
C ALA A 520 -1.10 -17.46 4.27
N TRP A 521 -1.33 -17.54 5.59
CA TRP A 521 -2.38 -16.79 6.26
C TRP A 521 -2.30 -15.30 5.96
N TYR A 522 -1.10 -14.74 6.06
CA TYR A 522 -0.89 -13.31 5.86
C TYR A 522 -1.21 -12.89 4.42
N ARG A 523 -0.79 -13.68 3.41
CA ARG A 523 -1.12 -13.42 2.01
C ARG A 523 -2.60 -13.57 1.72
N HIS A 524 -3.24 -14.65 2.17
CA HIS A 524 -4.67 -14.88 1.97
C HIS A 524 -5.50 -13.75 2.62
N TYR A 525 -5.15 -13.34 3.84
CA TYR A 525 -5.79 -12.23 4.53
C TYR A 525 -5.61 -10.90 3.79
N ASN A 526 -4.40 -10.61 3.30
CA ASN A 526 -4.10 -9.37 2.57
C ASN A 526 -4.91 -9.31 1.27
N SER A 527 -4.80 -10.35 0.43
CA SER A 527 -5.45 -10.41 -0.87
C SER A 527 -6.97 -10.21 -0.78
N PHE A 528 -7.63 -10.71 0.27
CA PHE A 528 -9.06 -10.48 0.45
C PHE A 528 -9.40 -9.26 1.31
N PHE A 529 -9.11 -9.28 2.61
CA PHE A 529 -9.64 -8.28 3.55
C PHE A 529 -9.02 -6.90 3.34
N LEU A 530 -7.71 -6.82 3.15
CA LEU A 530 -7.03 -5.53 3.00
C LEU A 530 -7.12 -4.98 1.58
N ASP A 531 -6.98 -5.84 0.57
CA ASP A 531 -6.77 -5.41 -0.81
C ASP A 531 -8.05 -5.49 -1.67
N SER A 532 -8.96 -6.42 -1.39
CA SER A 532 -10.21 -6.57 -2.18
C SER A 532 -11.41 -5.93 -1.48
N VAL A 533 -11.56 -6.19 -0.18
CA VAL A 533 -12.60 -5.58 0.66
C VAL A 533 -12.24 -4.15 1.03
N LEU A 534 -10.94 -3.84 1.05
CA LEU A 534 -10.37 -2.51 1.30
C LEU A 534 -10.45 -2.04 2.76
N PHE A 535 -10.26 -2.96 3.71
CA PHE A 535 -9.93 -2.58 5.07
C PHE A 535 -8.54 -1.91 5.14
N CYS A 536 -8.45 -0.84 5.91
CA CYS A 536 -7.18 -0.15 6.14
C CYS A 536 -6.26 -0.97 7.04
N ASP A 537 -5.07 -1.29 6.53
CA ASP A 537 -3.98 -2.00 7.22
C ASP A 537 -3.51 -1.34 8.52
N TRP A 538 -3.68 -0.01 8.67
CA TRP A 538 -3.38 0.71 9.91
C TRP A 538 -4.37 0.45 11.05
N MET A 539 -5.49 -0.21 10.75
CA MET A 539 -6.52 -0.59 11.72
C MET A 539 -6.76 -2.09 11.73
N TRP A 540 -6.64 -2.78 10.59
CA TRP A 540 -7.00 -4.19 10.44
C TRP A 540 -5.81 -5.03 9.94
N PRO A 541 -5.67 -6.30 10.35
CA PRO A 541 -6.40 -6.94 11.44
C PRO A 541 -6.07 -6.26 12.77
N LEU A 542 -7.03 -6.25 13.70
CA LEU A 542 -6.85 -5.73 15.05
C LEU A 542 -6.95 -6.89 16.05
N PHE A 543 -5.81 -7.51 16.34
CA PHE A 543 -5.74 -8.63 17.28
C PHE A 543 -5.83 -8.18 18.74
N ILE A 544 -5.14 -7.09 19.07
CA ILE A 544 -4.94 -6.54 20.40
C ILE A 544 -5.24 -5.04 20.33
N THR A 545 -5.96 -4.51 21.33
CA THR A 545 -6.20 -3.08 21.46
C THR A 545 -6.18 -2.70 22.92
N PRO A 546 -5.56 -1.58 23.32
CA PRO A 546 -5.52 -1.18 24.72
C PRO A 546 -6.83 -0.52 25.18
N THR A 547 -7.79 -0.35 24.27
CA THR A 547 -9.04 0.40 24.50
C THR A 547 -10.20 -0.46 24.97
N SER A 548 -10.15 -1.78 24.73
CA SER A 548 -11.19 -2.69 25.19
C SER A 548 -10.90 -3.18 26.63
N PRO A 549 -11.93 -3.48 27.44
CA PRO A 549 -11.74 -3.94 28.81
C PRO A 549 -10.90 -5.23 28.95
N ASP A 550 -11.03 -6.15 27.99
CA ASP A 550 -10.28 -7.40 27.90
C ASP A 550 -8.95 -7.26 27.15
N LYS A 551 -8.69 -6.07 26.58
CA LYS A 551 -7.53 -5.73 25.75
C LYS A 551 -7.41 -6.56 24.46
N LEU A 552 -8.50 -7.20 24.04
CA LEU A 552 -8.60 -7.97 22.81
C LEU A 552 -9.23 -7.12 21.70
N GLY A 553 -8.65 -7.19 20.51
CA GLY A 553 -9.24 -6.55 19.33
C GLY A 553 -10.37 -7.36 18.68
N PRO A 554 -11.12 -6.75 17.75
CA PRO A 554 -12.29 -7.31 17.10
C PRO A 554 -12.00 -8.44 16.09
N THR A 555 -10.76 -8.62 15.64
CA THR A 555 -10.41 -9.72 14.74
C THR A 555 -10.61 -11.06 15.44
N PRO A 556 -11.22 -12.08 14.80
CA PRO A 556 -11.73 -12.12 13.41
C PRO A 556 -13.22 -11.75 13.23
N GLU A 557 -13.94 -11.45 14.33
CA GLU A 557 -15.39 -11.23 14.30
C GLU A 557 -15.77 -9.97 13.51
N GLY A 558 -15.01 -8.89 13.67
CA GLY A 558 -15.33 -7.58 13.12
C GLY A 558 -15.39 -7.57 11.60
N GLU A 559 -14.41 -8.18 10.95
CA GLU A 559 -14.28 -8.24 9.49
C GLU A 559 -15.50 -8.91 8.86
N VAL A 560 -15.86 -10.09 9.35
CA VAL A 560 -17.01 -10.87 8.87
C VAL A 560 -18.32 -10.14 9.16
N ARG A 561 -18.45 -9.59 10.36
CA ARG A 561 -19.66 -8.89 10.80
C ARG A 561 -19.99 -7.70 9.90
N PHE A 562 -18.99 -6.87 9.58
CA PHE A 562 -19.16 -5.74 8.68
C PHE A 562 -19.41 -6.19 7.24
N PHE A 563 -18.63 -7.16 6.76
CA PHE A 563 -18.76 -7.66 5.39
C PHE A 563 -20.16 -8.23 5.11
N ASN A 564 -20.67 -9.09 5.99
CA ASN A 564 -21.98 -9.73 5.84
C ASN A 564 -23.12 -8.72 6.01
N ALA A 565 -23.02 -7.75 6.93
CA ALA A 565 -24.05 -6.71 7.09
C ALA A 565 -24.20 -5.84 5.84
N VAL A 566 -23.09 -5.55 5.15
CA VAL A 566 -23.10 -4.71 3.94
C VAL A 566 -23.56 -5.50 2.71
N THR A 567 -22.98 -6.67 2.49
CA THR A 567 -23.19 -7.45 1.27
C THR A 567 -24.37 -8.40 1.34
N GLY A 568 -24.86 -8.73 2.54
CA GLY A 568 -25.88 -9.76 2.75
C GLY A 568 -25.35 -11.19 2.59
N LYS A 569 -24.05 -11.34 2.30
CA LYS A 569 -23.38 -12.64 2.28
C LYS A 569 -23.43 -13.26 3.68
N LYS A 570 -23.39 -14.60 3.75
CA LYS A 570 -23.34 -15.37 5.00
C LYS A 570 -22.01 -16.10 5.11
N ALA A 571 -20.93 -15.41 4.77
CA ALA A 571 -19.60 -16.00 4.74
C ALA A 571 -19.00 -16.10 6.14
N THR A 572 -18.26 -17.15 6.40
CA THR A 572 -17.38 -17.28 7.57
C THR A 572 -16.02 -16.65 7.30
N PHE A 573 -15.20 -16.41 8.33
CA PHE A 573 -13.84 -15.91 8.13
C PHE A 573 -13.02 -16.86 7.23
N ALA A 574 -13.18 -18.18 7.40
CA ALA A 574 -12.48 -19.18 6.60
C ALA A 574 -12.88 -19.14 5.11
N ASP A 575 -14.17 -18.94 4.81
CA ASP A 575 -14.64 -18.81 3.42
C ASP A 575 -13.98 -17.60 2.74
N LEU A 576 -13.87 -16.48 3.46
CA LEU A 576 -13.26 -15.25 2.96
C LEU A 576 -11.73 -15.38 2.79
N MET A 577 -11.07 -16.14 3.66
CA MET A 577 -9.66 -16.50 3.50
C MET A 577 -9.43 -17.35 2.24
N GLU A 578 -10.34 -18.26 1.91
CA GLU A 578 -10.24 -19.08 0.70
C GLU A 578 -10.42 -18.24 -0.58
N ILE A 579 -11.26 -17.20 -0.55
CA ILE A 579 -11.31 -16.20 -1.64
C ILE A 579 -9.96 -15.47 -1.75
N GLY A 580 -9.33 -15.15 -0.62
CA GLY A 580 -7.96 -14.63 -0.59
C GLY A 580 -6.94 -15.55 -1.25
N ARG A 581 -7.01 -16.86 -0.98
CA ARG A 581 -6.18 -17.89 -1.63
C ARG A 581 -6.45 -17.97 -3.15
N LYS A 582 -7.71 -17.86 -3.57
CA LYS A 582 -8.10 -17.79 -4.98
C LYS A 582 -7.44 -16.62 -5.70
N ILE A 583 -7.57 -15.42 -5.14
CA ILE A 583 -7.01 -14.18 -5.71
C ILE A 583 -5.49 -14.28 -5.79
N TRP A 584 -4.84 -14.75 -4.72
CA TRP A 584 -3.39 -14.93 -4.69
C TRP A 584 -2.88 -15.87 -5.79
N ASN A 585 -3.61 -16.95 -6.08
CA ASN A 585 -3.27 -17.87 -7.16
C ASN A 585 -3.54 -17.28 -8.55
N LEU A 586 -4.52 -16.38 -8.69
CA LEU A 586 -4.75 -15.63 -9.92
C LEU A 586 -3.57 -14.66 -10.20
N ASP A 587 -3.14 -13.87 -9.21
CA ASP A 587 -1.97 -12.99 -9.34
C ASP A 587 -0.72 -13.78 -9.71
N ARG A 588 -0.54 -14.92 -9.04
CA ARG A 588 0.56 -15.84 -9.30
C ARG A 588 0.58 -16.30 -10.75
N ALA A 589 -0.59 -16.66 -11.30
CA ALA A 589 -0.71 -17.06 -12.69
C ALA A 589 -0.35 -15.92 -13.66
N ILE A 590 -0.72 -14.67 -13.35
CA ILE A 590 -0.32 -13.49 -14.15
C ILE A 590 1.21 -13.39 -14.17
N TRP A 591 1.87 -13.51 -13.01
CA TRP A 591 3.33 -13.47 -12.97
C TRP A 591 3.98 -14.64 -13.70
N VAL A 592 3.39 -15.83 -13.68
CA VAL A 592 3.87 -16.98 -14.46
C VAL A 592 3.85 -16.66 -15.95
N LEU A 593 2.79 -16.03 -16.46
CA LEU A 593 2.73 -15.57 -17.86
C LEU A 593 3.78 -14.49 -18.18
N GLN A 594 4.20 -13.72 -17.18
CA GLN A 594 5.33 -12.80 -17.28
C GLN A 594 6.70 -13.48 -17.12
N GLY A 595 6.74 -14.81 -17.04
CA GLY A 595 7.96 -15.61 -16.94
C GLY A 595 8.47 -15.85 -15.52
N ARG A 596 7.66 -15.62 -14.48
CA ARG A 596 8.09 -15.84 -13.09
C ARG A 596 8.32 -17.32 -12.80
N HIS A 597 9.44 -17.60 -12.14
CA HIS A 597 9.79 -18.94 -11.66
C HIS A 597 10.61 -18.89 -10.36
N ARG A 598 10.68 -20.03 -9.69
CA ARG A 598 11.35 -20.24 -8.39
C ARG A 598 12.72 -19.58 -8.23
N ASN A 599 13.58 -19.63 -9.24
CA ASN A 599 14.96 -19.14 -9.14
C ASN A 599 15.04 -17.60 -9.19
N MET A 600 13.96 -16.91 -9.54
CA MET A 600 13.86 -15.46 -9.43
C MET A 600 13.50 -15.01 -8.01
N GLU A 601 12.91 -15.88 -7.21
CA GLU A 601 12.49 -15.60 -5.83
C GLU A 601 13.65 -15.79 -4.88
N VAL A 602 14.61 -14.88 -4.99
CA VAL A 602 15.82 -14.83 -4.17
C VAL A 602 15.97 -13.44 -3.59
N PHE A 603 16.36 -13.37 -2.32
CA PHE A 603 16.78 -12.10 -1.73
C PHE A 603 18.11 -11.61 -2.31
N ALA A 604 18.37 -10.31 -2.21
CA ALA A 604 19.69 -9.74 -2.42
C ALA A 604 20.73 -10.38 -1.50
N ASN A 605 21.98 -10.48 -1.98
CA ASN A 605 23.04 -11.24 -1.30
C ASN A 605 23.34 -10.75 0.13
N TYR A 606 23.19 -9.46 0.44
CA TYR A 606 23.43 -8.95 1.79
C TYR A 606 22.52 -9.59 2.85
N VAL A 607 21.33 -10.06 2.48
CA VAL A 607 20.39 -10.74 3.39
C VAL A 607 20.98 -12.04 3.92
N TYR A 608 21.79 -12.72 3.11
CA TYR A 608 22.47 -13.97 3.47
C TYR A 608 23.88 -13.74 4.03
N ASN A 609 24.57 -12.68 3.59
CA ASN A 609 26.01 -12.51 3.81
C ASN A 609 26.36 -11.49 4.89
N VAL A 610 25.46 -10.54 5.18
CA VAL A 610 25.72 -9.44 6.10
C VAL A 610 24.85 -9.59 7.34
N PRO A 611 25.43 -9.74 8.54
CA PRO A 611 24.67 -9.74 9.79
C PRO A 611 23.84 -8.46 9.97
N THR A 612 22.57 -8.61 10.36
CA THR A 612 21.74 -7.43 10.68
C THR A 612 22.26 -6.68 11.90
N LYS A 613 22.14 -5.36 11.85
CA LYS A 613 22.40 -4.44 12.98
C LYS A 613 21.11 -3.86 13.56
N ALA A 614 19.95 -4.21 13.00
CA ALA A 614 18.67 -3.65 13.40
C ALA A 614 18.15 -4.35 14.67
N PRO A 615 17.82 -3.61 15.74
CA PRO A 615 17.39 -4.21 16.99
C PRO A 615 15.87 -4.37 17.06
N TYR A 616 15.26 -5.20 16.19
CA TYR A 616 13.80 -5.38 16.21
C TYR A 616 13.38 -6.48 17.18
N THR A 617 12.57 -6.12 18.18
CA THR A 617 12.04 -7.07 19.16
C THR A 617 11.00 -8.02 18.55
N LEU A 618 11.22 -9.33 18.71
CA LEU A 618 10.39 -10.41 18.15
C LEU A 618 10.16 -11.52 19.18
N PRO A 619 8.99 -12.19 19.19
CA PRO A 619 8.77 -13.38 19.99
C PRO A 619 9.59 -14.56 19.45
N ILE A 620 10.29 -15.26 20.34
CA ILE A 620 11.06 -16.47 20.04
C ILE A 620 10.69 -17.59 21.00
N TYR A 621 10.78 -18.83 20.53
CA TYR A 621 10.60 -20.01 21.36
C TYR A 621 11.90 -20.80 21.49
N GLU A 622 12.46 -20.83 22.69
CA GLU A 622 13.71 -21.53 22.98
C GLU A 622 13.62 -22.27 24.32
N LYS A 623 14.16 -23.48 24.38
CA LYS A 623 14.23 -24.30 25.62
C LYS A 623 12.87 -24.42 26.34
N GLY A 624 11.80 -24.56 25.56
CA GLY A 624 10.44 -24.73 26.08
C GLY A 624 9.75 -23.44 26.52
N LYS A 625 10.32 -22.25 26.28
CA LYS A 625 9.80 -20.97 26.78
C LYS A 625 9.72 -19.92 25.68
N TRP A 626 8.66 -19.10 25.75
CA TRP A 626 8.52 -17.89 24.94
C TRP A 626 9.24 -16.73 25.60
N SER A 627 9.96 -15.94 24.81
CA SER A 627 10.58 -14.69 25.23
C SER A 627 10.66 -13.72 24.04
N PHE A 628 11.05 -12.48 24.31
CA PHE A 628 11.36 -11.50 23.27
C PHE A 628 12.87 -11.43 23.02
N SER A 629 13.27 -11.37 21.76
CA SER A 629 14.67 -11.21 21.33
C SER A 629 14.77 -10.21 20.18
N THR A 630 15.86 -9.47 20.11
CA THR A 630 16.15 -8.56 18.99
C THR A 630 16.71 -9.28 17.77
N ASN A 631 17.24 -10.50 17.97
CA ASN A 631 17.89 -11.31 16.94
C ASN A 631 18.98 -10.57 16.15
N VAL A 632 19.61 -9.55 16.76
CA VAL A 632 20.73 -8.80 16.17
C VAL A 632 21.86 -9.77 15.81
N GLY A 633 22.48 -9.55 14.66
CA GLY A 633 23.54 -10.41 14.14
C GLY A 633 23.06 -11.54 13.24
N ARG A 634 21.75 -11.76 13.09
CA ARG A 634 21.20 -12.76 12.17
C ARG A 634 21.55 -12.46 10.70
N THR A 635 21.84 -13.52 9.95
CA THR A 635 21.73 -13.62 8.49
C THR A 635 20.66 -14.67 8.15
N LEU A 636 20.12 -14.66 6.93
CA LEU A 636 19.33 -15.81 6.47
C LEU A 636 20.24 -16.92 5.94
N ASP A 637 19.81 -18.16 6.09
CA ASP A 637 20.45 -19.35 5.57
C ASP A 637 19.82 -19.70 4.21
N ARG A 638 20.66 -19.73 3.16
CA ARG A 638 20.19 -19.91 1.78
C ARG A 638 19.59 -21.30 1.56
N GLU A 639 20.22 -22.35 2.07
CA GLU A 639 19.73 -23.72 1.87
C GLU A 639 18.44 -23.97 2.64
N LYS A 640 18.37 -23.51 3.90
CA LYS A 640 17.14 -23.63 4.70
C LYS A 640 16.01 -22.80 4.11
N PHE A 641 16.29 -21.63 3.54
CA PHE A 641 15.28 -20.84 2.86
C PHE A 641 14.77 -21.53 1.58
N GLU A 642 15.65 -22.13 0.78
CA GLU A 642 15.21 -22.94 -0.38
C GLU A 642 14.35 -24.13 0.06
N GLN A 643 14.75 -24.85 1.12
CA GLN A 643 13.93 -25.92 1.68
C GLN A 643 12.57 -25.40 2.17
N TRP A 644 12.54 -24.23 2.82
CA TRP A 644 11.30 -23.58 3.23
C TRP A 644 10.40 -23.22 2.04
N LYS A 645 10.96 -22.66 0.95
CA LYS A 645 10.19 -22.38 -0.28
C LYS A 645 9.57 -23.64 -0.88
N THR A 646 10.27 -24.77 -0.84
CA THR A 646 9.71 -26.07 -1.28
C THR A 646 8.47 -26.43 -0.45
N LYS A 647 8.57 -26.39 0.88
CA LYS A 647 7.42 -26.63 1.77
C LYS A 647 6.27 -25.66 1.50
N PHE A 648 6.59 -24.38 1.27
CA PHE A 648 5.60 -23.35 0.97
C PHE A 648 4.88 -23.63 -0.36
N TYR A 649 5.60 -23.96 -1.42
CA TYR A 649 5.01 -24.29 -2.70
C TYR A 649 4.14 -25.54 -2.62
N GLU A 650 4.59 -26.59 -1.93
CA GLU A 650 3.78 -27.79 -1.72
C GLU A 650 2.48 -27.47 -0.98
N PHE A 651 2.58 -26.66 0.08
CA PHE A 651 1.45 -26.21 0.88
C PHE A 651 0.42 -25.41 0.08
N GLU A 652 0.85 -24.47 -0.75
CA GLU A 652 -0.04 -23.69 -1.63
C GLU A 652 -0.58 -24.48 -2.83
N GLY A 653 -0.15 -25.73 -3.01
CA GLY A 653 -0.53 -26.54 -4.17
C GLY A 653 0.17 -26.09 -5.45
N TRP A 654 1.39 -25.58 -5.34
CA TRP A 654 2.27 -25.19 -6.44
C TRP A 654 3.31 -26.30 -6.72
N ASN A 655 3.88 -26.27 -7.91
CA ASN A 655 4.94 -27.20 -8.30
C ASN A 655 6.26 -26.80 -7.61
N PRO A 656 6.90 -27.70 -6.84
CA PRO A 656 8.09 -27.35 -6.05
C PRO A 656 9.31 -26.94 -6.88
N THR A 657 9.40 -27.42 -8.13
CA THR A 657 10.52 -27.20 -9.04
C THR A 657 10.49 -25.81 -9.67
N ASN A 658 9.32 -25.35 -10.14
CA ASN A 658 9.20 -24.07 -10.84
C ASN A 658 8.39 -23.00 -10.09
N GLY A 659 7.65 -23.36 -9.04
CA GLY A 659 6.82 -22.45 -8.26
C GLY A 659 5.50 -22.06 -8.92
N TRP A 660 5.05 -22.80 -9.95
CA TRP A 660 3.81 -22.51 -10.67
C TRP A 660 2.61 -23.20 -9.99
N PRO A 661 1.42 -22.57 -9.95
CA PRO A 661 0.23 -23.23 -9.46
C PRO A 661 -0.07 -24.52 -10.24
N LYS A 662 -0.38 -25.62 -9.55
CA LYS A 662 -0.80 -26.86 -10.22
C LYS A 662 -2.20 -26.67 -10.81
N ARG A 663 -2.48 -27.31 -11.95
CA ARG A 663 -3.81 -27.32 -12.57
C ARG A 663 -4.93 -27.69 -11.59
N GLY A 664 -4.76 -28.79 -10.84
CA GLY A 664 -5.77 -29.23 -9.86
C GLY A 664 -6.05 -28.19 -8.77
N THR A 665 -5.03 -27.44 -8.34
CA THR A 665 -5.18 -26.32 -7.40
C THR A 665 -6.03 -25.20 -8.01
N LEU A 666 -5.69 -24.76 -9.22
CA LEU A 666 -6.44 -23.71 -9.92
C LEU A 666 -7.90 -24.11 -10.17
N GLU A 667 -8.13 -25.34 -10.64
CA GLU A 667 -9.49 -25.85 -10.86
C GLU A 667 -10.30 -25.93 -9.57
N SER A 668 -9.68 -26.37 -8.45
CA SER A 668 -10.35 -26.38 -7.12
C SER A 668 -10.74 -24.98 -6.63
N LEU A 669 -10.02 -23.95 -7.08
CA LEU A 669 -10.28 -22.55 -6.78
C LEU A 669 -11.29 -21.90 -7.76
N GLY A 670 -11.86 -22.68 -8.68
CA GLY A 670 -12.76 -22.19 -9.73
C GLY A 670 -12.04 -21.36 -10.80
N LEU A 671 -10.72 -21.54 -10.96
CA LEU A 671 -9.88 -20.85 -11.94
C LEU A 671 -9.57 -21.73 -13.15
N LYS A 672 -10.57 -22.48 -13.65
CA LYS A 672 -10.36 -23.40 -14.79
C LYS A 672 -9.81 -22.68 -16.03
N LYS A 673 -10.34 -21.49 -16.36
CA LYS A 673 -9.84 -20.70 -17.50
C LYS A 673 -8.35 -20.36 -17.34
N VAL A 674 -7.92 -20.02 -16.13
CA VAL A 674 -6.51 -19.76 -15.80
C VAL A 674 -5.68 -21.02 -16.02
N ALA A 675 -6.16 -22.15 -15.52
CA ALA A 675 -5.49 -23.44 -15.69
C ALA A 675 -5.37 -23.86 -17.17
N ASP A 676 -6.35 -23.51 -18.01
CA ASP A 676 -6.34 -23.79 -19.45
C ASP A 676 -5.35 -22.91 -20.23
N THR A 677 -5.05 -21.71 -19.72
CA THR A 677 -4.08 -20.79 -20.33
C THR A 677 -2.63 -21.12 -19.97
N LEU A 678 -2.39 -21.62 -18.75
CA LEU A 678 -1.07 -22.08 -18.29
C LEU A 678 -0.76 -23.50 -18.79
#